data_AF-A0A3Q8RRX7-F1
#
_entry.id   AF-A0A3Q8RRX7-F1
#
_cell.length_a   1.000
_cell.length_b   1.000
_cell.length_c   1.000
_cell.angle_alpha   90.00
_cell.angle_beta   90.00
_cell.angle_gamma   90.00
#
_symmetry.space_group_name_H-M   'P 1'
#
loop_
_entity.id
_entity.type
_entity.pdbx_description
1 polymer ?
#
loop_
_entity_poly.entity_id
_entity_poly.type
_entity_poly.pdbx_seq_one_letter_code
_entity_poly.pdbx_strand_id
1 'polypeptide(L)'
;MKRIYIQFLLLLLVSTFSIDLQAQRLNIPEKSTIGDEFLIAPDGTYSELKPYLSGRCNGCEISDLSFNWSGSFNDAIVNENLIRLARKRALRKWYSNQINNIVKPAIDRKFGRKFSNFEKAKNELLIDSERKNIAILSRPIQRKYSRLRTQGFKTKEKHLKELKLLKLREAEIKSGNINNSSFGYIKVQGVYLKDIKSLSSLKSKWTPLFIDFSKNMAETHINNHMFKSIGRGVEPEVIKLKNQHYNSLNMWDKLSLLQFLVHYEEYKKLSSPPYLVPEHINNMFKKFNNIDKATPKLIESLSIKNRTGGYSVFDIRTYYKLLETNMPPPTSEDEYMAKMEWERLKNQALDKLLNSTSTADFAITNFIEELKITNTKQKEWLYKHKSEANKLVKFANDNRYRGFVNLYAKKFVNNAIEAYMKNIDVVFEQTKVTEVINNIQNPITGNPVELYLIAKHKRNILLYLSSYSTSREIKVGDYYLKPHYDKAKKLVFYTAYRTDSSGRSLFGIEMLIKASGLKDFKENISLYTSGANLFYLQGVPSEGQIALAAGDYWNGLGKMWKDAVHSPEWWAYVITSFGHAITNLPTNSTVSSTKTVTKWKVPLNRMTNKSFQGKVVKNPQGVKVTINIPDSYVPRIVDNGKGIKFVPQGTPLNSDANAIRIMKPTTTGTYPKPKGYVVFHNNFGQPMNPLNGQTLSKGNWHFEF
;
A
#
# COMPACT_ATOMS: atom_id res chain seq x y z
N MET A 1 -0.88 44.19 100.07
CA MET A 1 -1.13 42.77 99.75
C MET A 1 -0.59 42.42 98.35
N LYS A 2 0.74 42.18 98.20
CA LYS A 2 1.40 41.93 96.89
C LYS A 2 2.61 40.97 96.96
N ARG A 3 2.60 39.96 97.85
CA ARG A 3 3.76 39.05 98.05
C ARG A 3 3.51 37.54 97.93
N ILE A 4 2.26 37.08 97.76
CA ILE A 4 1.95 35.64 97.56
C ILE A 4 1.81 35.26 96.07
N TYR A 5 1.36 36.19 95.21
CA TYR A 5 1.19 35.94 93.77
C TYR A 5 2.48 35.73 92.97
N ILE A 6 3.64 36.16 93.49
CA ILE A 6 4.93 36.07 92.76
C ILE A 6 5.57 34.67 92.93
N GLN A 7 5.29 33.96 94.02
CA GLN A 7 5.84 32.61 94.24
C GLN A 7 5.13 31.53 93.42
N PHE A 8 3.83 31.68 93.14
CA PHE A 8 3.11 30.76 92.24
C PHE A 8 3.47 30.96 90.76
N LEU A 9 3.89 32.16 90.34
CA LEU A 9 4.31 32.42 88.95
C LEU A 9 5.72 31.88 88.65
N LEU A 10 6.59 31.80 89.67
CA LEU A 10 7.97 31.32 89.55
C LEU A 10 8.09 29.79 89.46
N LEU A 11 7.16 29.03 90.06
CA LEU A 11 7.16 27.56 89.95
C LEU A 11 6.66 27.06 88.58
N LEU A 12 5.85 27.87 87.89
CA LEU A 12 5.22 27.55 86.60
C LEU A 12 6.07 27.88 85.37
N LEU A 13 7.25 28.49 85.57
CA LEU A 13 8.14 28.95 84.49
C LEU A 13 9.49 28.21 84.44
N VAL A 14 9.76 27.31 85.40
CA VAL A 14 11.00 26.50 85.45
C VAL A 14 10.82 25.13 84.78
N SER A 15 9.59 24.68 84.54
CA SER A 15 9.28 23.39 83.88
C SER A 15 9.17 23.47 82.36
N THR A 16 9.30 24.65 81.75
CA THR A 16 9.18 24.85 80.29
C THR A 16 10.29 25.75 79.74
N PHE A 17 11.26 25.11 79.07
CA PHE A 17 12.24 25.70 78.14
C PHE A 17 13.27 26.70 78.69
N SER A 18 14.46 26.18 79.00
CA SER A 18 15.75 26.72 78.51
C SER A 18 16.78 25.57 78.46
N ILE A 19 17.21 25.14 77.27
CA ILE A 19 18.47 25.55 76.60
C ILE A 19 19.67 24.88 77.33
N ASP A 20 20.29 23.79 76.86
CA ASP A 20 20.80 23.43 75.52
C ASP A 20 21.84 24.42 74.98
N LEU A 21 23.15 24.19 75.24
CA LEU A 21 24.21 24.42 74.23
C LEU A 21 25.60 23.86 74.66
N GLN A 22 26.09 22.91 73.87
CA GLN A 22 27.47 22.83 73.34
C GLN A 22 28.67 23.05 74.28
N ALA A 23 29.22 21.93 74.77
CA ALA A 23 30.67 21.70 74.65
C ALA A 23 30.96 21.02 73.30
N GLN A 24 32.03 21.45 72.62
CA GLN A 24 32.31 21.04 71.24
C GLN A 24 33.08 19.71 71.15
N ARG A 25 32.70 18.91 70.14
CA ARG A 25 33.54 18.00 69.33
C ARG A 25 34.67 17.22 70.03
N LEU A 26 34.56 15.89 70.02
CA LEU A 26 35.64 15.01 69.51
C LEU A 26 35.08 13.66 69.04
N ASN A 27 35.27 13.39 67.74
CA ASN A 27 35.34 12.12 67.00
C ASN A 27 34.36 10.94 67.28
N ILE A 28 33.77 10.48 66.17
CA ILE A 28 33.10 9.17 65.99
C ILE A 28 34.16 8.05 66.12
N PRO A 29 33.84 6.89 66.73
CA PRO A 29 33.58 5.70 65.92
C PRO A 29 32.26 4.98 66.23
N GLU A 30 31.93 4.10 65.30
CA GLU A 30 30.78 3.20 65.18
C GLU A 30 30.27 2.43 66.42
N LYS A 31 29.02 1.93 66.26
CA LYS A 31 28.44 0.69 66.83
C LYS A 31 28.01 0.66 68.31
N SER A 32 26.70 0.37 68.46
CA SER A 32 26.16 -0.74 69.26
C SER A 32 25.71 -0.51 70.72
N THR A 33 24.50 -1.05 70.97
CA THR A 33 24.01 -1.78 72.17
C THR A 33 23.54 -1.06 73.47
N ILE A 34 22.23 -1.30 73.74
CA ILE A 34 21.58 -1.71 75.02
C ILE A 34 21.58 -0.74 76.21
N GLY A 35 20.41 -0.61 76.86
CA GLY A 35 20.36 -0.13 78.24
C GLY A 35 19.01 0.33 78.77
N ASP A 36 17.98 -0.52 78.74
CA ASP A 36 16.91 -0.44 79.75
C ASP A 36 16.68 -1.87 80.27
N GLU A 37 16.99 -2.09 81.55
CA GLU A 37 17.07 -3.43 82.12
C GLU A 37 15.67 -3.99 82.38
N PHE A 38 15.27 -4.98 81.57
CA PHE A 38 14.73 -6.28 81.96
C PHE A 38 14.06 -6.94 80.73
N LEU A 39 14.76 -7.93 80.14
CA LEU A 39 14.26 -8.92 79.16
C LEU A 39 14.11 -8.53 77.67
N ILE A 40 14.90 -7.60 77.13
CA ILE A 40 14.96 -7.34 75.67
C ILE A 40 16.41 -7.40 75.16
N ALA A 41 16.67 -8.26 74.16
CA ALA A 41 17.93 -8.28 73.41
C ALA A 41 17.95 -7.13 72.36
N PRO A 42 19.13 -6.64 71.94
CA PRO A 42 19.26 -5.47 71.04
C PRO A 42 18.65 -5.64 69.64
N ASP A 43 18.23 -6.84 69.27
CA ASP A 43 17.51 -7.14 68.01
C ASP A 43 15.98 -7.14 68.17
N GLY A 44 15.46 -6.85 69.37
CA GLY A 44 14.03 -6.87 69.69
C GLY A 44 13.47 -8.25 69.98
N THR A 45 14.32 -9.28 70.14
CA THR A 45 13.88 -10.61 70.60
C THR A 45 13.86 -10.72 72.12
N TYR A 46 12.88 -11.45 72.64
CA TYR A 46 12.92 -11.94 74.02
C TYR A 46 13.94 -13.06 74.10
N SER A 47 14.73 -13.13 75.18
CA SER A 47 15.77 -14.14 75.33
C SER A 47 15.20 -15.56 75.13
N GLU A 48 15.86 -16.34 74.26
CA GLU A 48 15.48 -17.73 74.00
C GLU A 48 15.89 -18.64 75.16
N LEU A 49 15.11 -18.60 76.25
CA LEU A 49 14.83 -19.82 77.00
C LEU A 49 14.06 -20.74 76.06
N LYS A 50 14.81 -21.57 75.30
CA LYS A 50 14.23 -22.56 74.38
C LYS A 50 13.30 -23.48 75.18
N PRO A 51 12.00 -23.54 74.83
CA PRO A 51 11.05 -24.33 75.61
C PRO A 51 11.32 -25.82 75.40
N TYR A 52 11.79 -26.49 76.44
CA TYR A 52 11.69 -27.95 76.53
C TYR A 52 10.22 -28.29 76.85
N LEU A 53 9.59 -29.04 75.94
CA LEU A 53 8.30 -29.71 76.12
C LEU A 53 7.11 -28.86 76.64
N SER A 54 6.44 -28.17 75.70
CA SER A 54 4.98 -28.30 75.63
C SER A 54 4.52 -28.29 74.17
N GLY A 55 3.68 -29.26 73.81
CA GLY A 55 3.18 -29.43 72.45
C GLY A 55 2.34 -28.23 71.99
N ARG A 56 2.29 -27.99 70.66
CA ARG A 56 1.43 -26.94 70.08
C ARG A 56 -0.06 -27.27 70.27
N CYS A 57 -0.66 -26.98 71.42
CA CYS A 57 -2.11 -27.11 71.56
C CYS A 57 -2.85 -25.90 70.95
N ASN A 58 -3.60 -26.14 69.88
CA ASN A 58 -4.64 -25.25 69.41
C ASN A 58 -5.99 -25.80 69.90
N GLY A 59 -6.55 -25.26 70.98
CA GLY A 59 -7.90 -25.57 71.43
C GLY A 59 -8.04 -25.96 72.91
N CYS A 60 -6.94 -26.39 73.55
CA CYS A 60 -6.95 -26.73 74.99
C CYS A 60 -7.47 -25.56 75.84
N GLU A 61 -8.08 -25.89 76.98
CA GLU A 61 -8.13 -24.96 78.10
C GLU A 61 -6.70 -24.64 78.54
N ILE A 62 -6.47 -23.39 78.96
CA ILE A 62 -5.18 -23.02 79.54
C ILE A 62 -5.30 -23.38 81.00
N SER A 63 -4.44 -24.28 81.48
CA SER A 63 -4.41 -24.66 82.89
C SER A 63 -4.16 -23.44 83.77
N ASP A 64 -4.75 -23.44 84.97
CA ASP A 64 -4.45 -22.45 85.98
C ASP A 64 -2.96 -22.45 86.35
N LEU A 65 -2.49 -21.32 86.89
CA LEU A 65 -1.11 -21.17 87.34
C LEU A 65 -0.88 -22.04 88.58
N SER A 66 0.15 -22.88 88.55
CA SER A 66 0.54 -23.69 89.70
C SER A 66 1.53 -22.91 90.54
N PHE A 67 1.06 -22.34 91.66
CA PHE A 67 1.92 -21.74 92.68
C PHE A 67 2.42 -22.82 93.65
N ASN A 68 3.10 -23.83 93.11
CA ASN A 68 3.85 -24.78 93.91
C ASN A 68 5.10 -24.08 94.47
N TRP A 69 5.08 -23.73 95.76
CA TRP A 69 6.17 -23.00 96.43
C TRP A 69 7.43 -23.85 96.70
N SER A 70 7.48 -25.11 96.25
CA SER A 70 8.75 -25.82 96.15
C SER A 70 9.68 -25.04 95.22
N GLY A 71 10.94 -24.78 95.62
CA GLY A 71 11.86 -23.83 94.99
C GLY A 71 12.38 -24.16 93.58
N SER A 72 11.59 -24.88 92.77
CA SER A 72 11.87 -25.24 91.39
C SER A 72 11.69 -24.04 90.46
N PHE A 73 12.79 -23.48 89.95
CA PHE A 73 12.79 -22.44 88.91
C PHE A 73 12.02 -22.87 87.64
N ASN A 74 11.88 -24.18 87.39
CA ASN A 74 11.11 -24.71 86.27
C ASN A 74 9.62 -24.38 86.38
N ASP A 75 9.04 -24.35 87.58
CA ASP A 75 7.60 -24.08 87.76
C ASP A 75 7.29 -22.60 87.42
N ALA A 76 8.23 -21.69 87.72
CA ALA A 76 8.16 -20.29 87.29
C ALA A 76 8.27 -20.15 85.76
N ILE A 77 9.15 -20.91 85.10
CA ILE A 77 9.24 -20.95 83.63
C ILE A 77 7.94 -21.50 83.01
N VAL A 78 7.33 -22.54 83.60
CA VAL A 78 6.05 -23.10 83.13
C VAL A 78 4.93 -22.07 83.27
N ASN A 79 4.83 -21.38 84.41
CA ASN A 79 3.82 -20.34 84.64
C ASN A 79 3.99 -19.13 83.67
N GLU A 80 5.22 -18.66 83.44
CA GLU A 80 5.46 -17.60 82.44
C GLU A 80 5.10 -18.05 81.01
N ASN A 81 5.34 -19.32 80.66
CA ASN A 81 4.88 -19.88 79.40
C ASN A 81 3.33 -19.92 79.30
N LEU A 82 2.63 -20.28 80.38
CA LEU A 82 1.16 -20.22 80.44
C LEU A 82 0.63 -18.79 80.28
N ILE A 83 1.26 -17.80 80.94
CA ILE A 83 0.92 -16.37 80.80
C ILE A 83 1.14 -15.89 79.35
N ARG A 84 2.27 -16.26 78.73
CA ARG A 84 2.56 -15.97 77.31
C ARG A 84 1.51 -16.60 76.37
N LEU A 85 1.09 -17.84 76.63
CA LEU A 85 0.06 -18.53 75.87
C LEU A 85 -1.33 -17.86 76.05
N ALA A 86 -1.69 -17.46 77.26
CA ALA A 86 -2.92 -16.72 77.55
C ALA A 86 -2.97 -15.37 76.82
N ARG A 87 -1.90 -14.58 76.92
CA ARG A 87 -1.75 -13.30 76.19
C ARG A 87 -1.88 -13.50 74.66
N LYS A 88 -1.26 -14.56 74.13
CA LYS A 88 -1.33 -14.92 72.70
C LYS A 88 -2.72 -15.40 72.27
N ARG A 89 -3.44 -16.13 73.12
CA ARG A 89 -4.84 -16.56 72.91
C ARG A 89 -5.78 -15.35 72.90
N ALA A 90 -5.65 -14.44 73.86
CA ALA A 90 -6.43 -13.21 73.94
C ALA A 90 -6.24 -12.33 72.70
N LEU A 91 -4.99 -12.11 72.27
CA LEU A 91 -4.67 -11.36 71.05
C LEU A 91 -5.25 -12.00 69.78
N ARG A 92 -5.16 -13.33 69.64
CA ARG A 92 -5.78 -14.08 68.53
C ARG A 92 -7.31 -13.95 68.53
N LYS A 93 -7.96 -14.04 69.70
CA LYS A 93 -9.42 -13.86 69.84
C LYS A 93 -9.84 -12.44 69.45
N TRP A 94 -9.13 -11.43 69.94
CA TRP A 94 -9.35 -10.03 69.59
C TRP A 94 -9.19 -9.81 68.07
N TYR A 95 -8.11 -10.29 67.46
CA TYR A 95 -7.88 -10.16 66.02
C TYR A 95 -8.96 -10.87 65.18
N SER A 96 -9.38 -12.08 65.60
CA SER A 96 -10.48 -12.80 64.96
C SER A 96 -11.79 -12.00 64.99
N ASN A 97 -12.08 -11.33 66.12
CA ASN A 97 -13.21 -10.41 66.24
C ASN A 97 -13.07 -9.20 65.27
N GLN A 98 -11.88 -8.59 65.19
CA GLN A 98 -11.64 -7.47 64.25
C GLN A 98 -11.90 -7.89 62.79
N ILE A 99 -11.32 -9.01 62.33
CA ILE A 99 -11.45 -9.41 60.92
C ILE A 99 -12.88 -9.84 60.55
N ASN A 100 -13.57 -10.58 61.44
CA ASN A 100 -14.87 -11.18 61.13
C ASN A 100 -16.06 -10.26 61.42
N ASN A 101 -16.00 -9.47 62.49
CA ASN A 101 -17.14 -8.68 62.97
C ASN A 101 -17.04 -7.18 62.66
N ILE A 102 -15.86 -6.67 62.27
CA ILE A 102 -15.65 -5.25 61.97
C ILE A 102 -15.16 -5.05 60.52
N VAL A 103 -14.04 -5.67 60.13
CA VAL A 103 -13.46 -5.48 58.80
C VAL A 103 -14.30 -6.15 57.71
N LYS A 104 -14.70 -7.43 57.86
CA LYS A 104 -15.56 -8.10 56.87
C LYS A 104 -16.87 -7.34 56.61
N PRO A 105 -17.66 -6.89 57.62
CA PRO A 105 -18.86 -6.09 57.37
C PRO A 105 -18.60 -4.72 56.74
N ALA A 106 -17.42 -4.13 56.92
CA ALA A 106 -17.03 -2.93 56.15
C ALA A 106 -16.79 -3.25 54.67
N ILE A 107 -16.16 -4.40 54.37
CA ILE A 107 -15.97 -4.88 52.99
C ILE A 107 -17.30 -5.30 52.35
N ASP A 108 -18.18 -6.00 53.08
CA ASP A 108 -19.52 -6.38 52.61
C ASP A 108 -20.31 -5.13 52.17
N ARG A 109 -20.27 -4.06 53.00
CA ARG A 109 -20.88 -2.76 52.69
C ARG A 109 -20.25 -2.09 51.47
N LYS A 110 -18.92 -2.06 51.35
CA LYS A 110 -18.20 -1.46 50.21
C LYS A 110 -18.63 -2.06 48.86
N PHE A 111 -18.88 -3.36 48.81
CA PHE A 111 -19.29 -4.06 47.58
C PHE A 111 -20.81 -4.30 47.46
N GLY A 112 -21.62 -3.78 48.39
CA GLY A 112 -23.07 -3.97 48.38
C GLY A 112 -23.55 -5.43 48.46
N ARG A 113 -22.70 -6.36 48.93
CA ARG A 113 -23.00 -7.81 48.95
C ARG A 113 -22.31 -8.52 50.12
N LYS A 114 -22.97 -9.53 50.69
CA LYS A 114 -22.40 -10.36 51.77
C LYS A 114 -21.49 -11.46 51.20
N PHE A 115 -20.23 -11.48 51.60
CA PHE A 115 -19.32 -12.60 51.32
C PHE A 115 -19.52 -13.74 52.32
N SER A 116 -19.31 -14.99 51.92
CA SER A 116 -19.53 -16.16 52.79
C SER A 116 -18.50 -16.30 53.92
N ASN A 117 -17.34 -15.66 53.82
CA ASN A 117 -16.29 -15.62 54.85
C ASN A 117 -15.35 -14.42 54.62
N PHE A 118 -14.48 -14.16 55.59
CA PHE A 118 -13.48 -13.08 55.51
C PHE A 118 -12.51 -13.25 54.33
N GLU A 119 -12.07 -14.48 54.03
CA GLU A 119 -11.11 -14.74 52.95
C GLU A 119 -11.63 -14.36 51.56
N LYS A 120 -12.91 -14.64 51.26
CA LYS A 120 -13.54 -14.17 50.01
C LYS A 120 -13.67 -12.64 49.97
N ALA A 121 -14.06 -12.01 51.09
CA ALA A 121 -14.17 -10.54 51.19
C ALA A 121 -12.80 -9.87 50.96
N LYS A 122 -11.76 -10.37 51.64
CA LYS A 122 -10.37 -9.94 51.50
C LYS A 122 -9.89 -10.08 50.06
N ASN A 123 -10.12 -11.22 49.42
CA ASN A 123 -9.67 -11.43 48.03
C ASN A 123 -10.36 -10.47 47.04
N GLU A 124 -11.65 -10.17 47.23
CA GLU A 124 -12.35 -9.16 46.44
C GLU A 124 -11.75 -7.75 46.65
N LEU A 125 -11.49 -7.37 47.92
CA LEU A 125 -10.85 -6.09 48.25
C LEU A 125 -9.45 -5.96 47.63
N LEU A 126 -8.66 -7.04 47.68
CA LEU A 126 -7.32 -7.09 47.09
C LEU A 126 -7.36 -6.91 45.56
N ILE A 127 -8.29 -7.55 44.84
CA ILE A 127 -8.38 -7.39 43.38
C ILE A 127 -9.02 -6.06 42.96
N ASP A 128 -9.98 -5.51 43.72
CA ASP A 128 -10.58 -4.21 43.41
C ASP A 128 -9.54 -3.09 43.31
N SER A 129 -8.55 -3.09 44.22
CA SER A 129 -7.43 -2.15 44.18
C SER A 129 -6.59 -2.22 42.88
N GLU A 130 -6.68 -3.32 42.13
CA GLU A 130 -5.90 -3.57 40.92
C GLU A 130 -6.72 -3.49 39.64
N ARG A 131 -8.05 -3.62 39.68
CA ARG A 131 -8.90 -3.67 38.46
C ARG A 131 -8.67 -2.47 37.54
N LYS A 132 -8.50 -1.27 38.11
CA LYS A 132 -8.15 -0.05 37.36
C LYS A 132 -6.76 -0.15 36.73
N ASN A 133 -5.77 -0.64 37.46
CA ASN A 133 -4.40 -0.87 36.97
C ASN A 133 -4.38 -1.92 35.85
N ILE A 134 -4.99 -3.09 36.07
CA ILE A 134 -5.13 -4.15 35.06
C ILE A 134 -5.78 -3.60 33.78
N ALA A 135 -6.87 -2.85 33.90
CA ALA A 135 -7.56 -2.26 32.75
C ALA A 135 -6.70 -1.22 32.01
N ILE A 136 -6.02 -0.32 32.73
CA ILE A 136 -5.15 0.71 32.13
C ILE A 136 -3.93 0.08 31.46
N LEU A 137 -3.22 -0.81 32.16
CA LEU A 137 -1.97 -1.44 31.70
C LEU A 137 -2.22 -2.48 30.59
N SER A 138 -3.43 -3.03 30.49
CA SER A 138 -3.83 -3.88 29.36
C SER A 138 -4.01 -3.11 28.05
N ARG A 139 -4.41 -1.82 28.08
CA ARG A 139 -4.72 -1.03 26.87
C ARG A 139 -3.52 -0.90 25.91
N PRO A 140 -2.29 -0.57 26.34
CA PRO A 140 -1.12 -0.58 25.45
C PRO A 140 -0.85 -1.94 24.79
N ILE A 141 -1.01 -3.03 25.55
CA ILE A 141 -0.79 -4.40 25.06
C ILE A 141 -1.88 -4.78 24.02
N GLN A 142 -3.14 -4.42 24.28
CA GLN A 142 -4.24 -4.58 23.31
C GLN A 142 -3.98 -3.80 22.02
N ARG A 143 -3.51 -2.54 22.12
CA ARG A 143 -3.13 -1.73 20.96
C ARG A 143 -1.97 -2.35 20.18
N LYS A 144 -0.92 -2.85 20.85
CA LYS A 144 0.22 -3.57 20.26
C LYS A 144 -0.25 -4.75 19.40
N TYR A 145 -0.99 -5.70 19.99
CA TYR A 145 -1.44 -6.89 19.26
C TYR A 145 -2.56 -6.63 18.26
N SER A 146 -3.41 -5.63 18.48
CA SER A 146 -4.42 -5.21 17.49
C SER A 146 -3.77 -4.61 16.24
N ARG A 147 -2.71 -3.80 16.39
CA ARG A 147 -1.92 -3.30 15.25
C ARG A 147 -1.26 -4.46 14.49
N LEU A 148 -0.57 -5.36 15.20
CA LEU A 148 0.14 -6.48 14.60
C LEU A 148 -0.78 -7.42 13.82
N ARG A 149 -1.92 -7.85 14.39
CA ARG A 149 -2.88 -8.70 13.68
C ARG A 149 -3.49 -8.00 12.46
N THR A 150 -3.76 -6.69 12.54
CA THR A 150 -4.34 -5.91 11.44
C THR A 150 -3.36 -5.76 10.28
N GLN A 151 -2.09 -5.51 10.59
CA GLN A 151 -1.01 -5.51 9.60
C GLN A 151 -0.87 -6.89 8.94
N GLY A 152 -0.85 -7.96 9.75
CA GLY A 152 -0.77 -9.33 9.28
C GLY A 152 -1.91 -9.76 8.35
N PHE A 153 -3.15 -9.33 8.63
CA PHE A 153 -4.29 -9.55 7.73
C PHE A 153 -4.16 -8.81 6.39
N LYS A 154 -3.65 -7.57 6.38
CA LYS A 154 -3.38 -6.82 5.14
C LYS A 154 -2.28 -7.49 4.30
N THR A 155 -1.19 -7.93 4.94
CA THR A 155 -0.11 -8.67 4.28
C THR A 155 -0.61 -10.01 3.71
N LYS A 156 -1.44 -10.75 4.47
CA LYS A 156 -2.11 -11.98 4.01
C LYS A 156 -2.89 -11.74 2.72
N GLU A 157 -3.72 -10.70 2.67
CA GLU A 157 -4.54 -10.39 1.51
C GLU A 157 -3.68 -10.08 0.27
N LYS A 158 -2.61 -9.29 0.45
CA LYS A 158 -1.62 -9.01 -0.62
C LYS A 158 -0.99 -10.30 -1.14
N HIS A 159 -0.45 -11.14 -0.26
CA HIS A 159 0.24 -12.37 -0.66
C HIS A 159 -0.71 -13.37 -1.33
N LEU A 160 -1.97 -13.49 -0.87
CA LEU A 160 -2.96 -14.33 -1.53
C LEU A 160 -3.31 -13.85 -2.94
N LYS A 161 -3.41 -12.53 -3.16
CA LYS A 161 -3.59 -11.97 -4.51
C LYS A 161 -2.42 -12.31 -5.43
N GLU A 162 -1.18 -12.11 -4.96
CA GLU A 162 0.02 -12.44 -5.73
C GLU A 162 0.17 -13.95 -6.00
N LEU A 163 -0.10 -14.82 -5.02
CA LEU A 163 -0.11 -16.28 -5.20
C LEU A 163 -1.23 -16.74 -6.14
N LYS A 164 -2.43 -16.15 -6.05
CA LYS A 164 -3.55 -16.46 -6.98
C LYS A 164 -3.20 -16.09 -8.41
N LEU A 165 -2.54 -14.95 -8.63
CA LEU A 165 -2.05 -14.54 -9.94
C LEU A 165 -0.99 -15.49 -10.50
N LEU A 166 -0.03 -15.93 -9.67
CA LEU A 166 0.92 -16.98 -10.07
C LEU A 166 0.20 -18.30 -10.39
N LYS A 167 -0.83 -18.70 -9.63
CA LYS A 167 -1.59 -19.93 -9.89
C LYS A 167 -2.36 -19.87 -11.21
N LEU A 168 -2.95 -18.73 -11.54
CA LEU A 168 -3.57 -18.49 -12.86
C LEU A 168 -2.51 -18.52 -13.97
N ARG A 169 -1.34 -17.91 -13.75
CA ARG A 169 -0.24 -17.94 -14.71
C ARG A 169 0.35 -19.34 -14.93
N GLU A 170 0.36 -20.18 -13.90
CA GLU A 170 0.75 -21.59 -13.98
C GLU A 170 -0.17 -22.35 -14.96
N ALA A 171 -1.48 -22.13 -14.86
CA ALA A 171 -2.46 -22.73 -15.75
C ALA A 171 -2.28 -22.26 -17.21
N GLU A 172 -2.08 -20.96 -17.44
CA GLU A 172 -1.80 -20.42 -18.79
C GLU A 172 -0.56 -21.05 -19.43
N ILE A 173 0.54 -21.22 -18.67
CA ILE A 173 1.77 -21.82 -19.19
C ILE A 173 1.55 -23.31 -19.49
N LYS A 174 0.85 -24.04 -18.61
CA LYS A 174 0.51 -25.46 -18.84
C LYS A 174 -0.43 -25.68 -20.02
N SER A 175 -1.30 -24.71 -20.34
CA SER A 175 -2.17 -24.74 -21.52
C SER A 175 -1.50 -24.19 -22.80
N GLY A 176 -0.17 -24.03 -22.81
CA GLY A 176 0.58 -23.52 -23.97
C GLY A 176 0.53 -22.01 -24.21
N ASN A 177 -0.22 -21.24 -23.40
CA ASN A 177 -0.30 -19.78 -23.52
C ASN A 177 0.91 -19.08 -22.87
N ILE A 178 2.08 -19.32 -23.44
CA ILE A 178 3.37 -18.83 -22.94
C ILE A 178 3.54 -17.31 -23.17
N ASN A 179 3.07 -16.77 -24.30
CA ASN A 179 3.36 -15.38 -24.67
C ASN A 179 2.24 -14.36 -24.39
N ASN A 180 0.98 -14.80 -24.19
CA ASN A 180 -0.18 -13.91 -24.11
C ASN A 180 -0.90 -14.02 -22.76
N SER A 181 -0.21 -13.71 -21.65
CA SER A 181 -0.84 -13.72 -20.32
C SER A 181 -1.98 -12.72 -20.21
N SER A 182 -3.12 -13.20 -19.72
CA SER A 182 -4.38 -12.46 -19.56
C SER A 182 -4.27 -11.31 -18.56
N PHE A 183 -3.36 -11.42 -17.59
CA PHE A 183 -3.04 -10.42 -16.58
C PHE A 183 -1.63 -9.86 -16.76
N GLY A 184 -1.12 -9.85 -17.99
CA GLY A 184 0.28 -9.61 -18.33
C GLY A 184 0.90 -8.29 -17.84
N TYR A 185 0.11 -7.28 -17.46
CA TYR A 185 0.58 -6.00 -16.93
C TYR A 185 0.53 -5.90 -15.39
N ILE A 186 -0.02 -6.89 -14.70
CA ILE A 186 0.10 -6.99 -13.24
C ILE A 186 1.51 -7.49 -12.90
N LYS A 187 2.09 -6.95 -11.82
CA LYS A 187 3.37 -7.39 -11.27
C LYS A 187 3.17 -8.31 -10.07
N VAL A 188 3.97 -9.37 -10.00
CA VAL A 188 4.20 -10.17 -8.78
C VAL A 188 5.68 -10.05 -8.44
N GLN A 189 5.99 -9.69 -7.19
CA GLN A 189 7.37 -9.41 -6.74
C GLN A 189 8.18 -8.52 -7.73
N GLY A 190 7.54 -7.48 -8.27
CA GLY A 190 8.15 -6.53 -9.21
C GLY A 190 8.22 -6.95 -10.68
N VAL A 191 7.99 -8.23 -11.01
CA VAL A 191 8.06 -8.78 -12.39
C VAL A 191 6.66 -8.88 -12.99
N TYR A 192 6.47 -8.46 -14.25
CA TYR A 192 5.18 -8.58 -14.93
C TYR A 192 4.85 -10.04 -15.26
N LEU A 193 3.58 -10.43 -15.16
CA LEU A 193 3.17 -11.83 -15.41
C LEU A 193 3.46 -12.31 -16.84
N LYS A 194 3.45 -11.42 -17.84
CA LYS A 194 3.83 -11.73 -19.23
C LYS A 194 5.32 -12.06 -19.42
N ASP A 195 6.17 -11.61 -18.49
CA ASP A 195 7.62 -11.85 -18.51
C ASP A 195 7.95 -13.21 -17.85
N ILE A 196 7.02 -13.75 -17.05
CA ILE A 196 7.12 -15.12 -16.51
C ILE A 196 6.68 -16.10 -17.60
N LYS A 197 7.64 -16.70 -18.30
CA LYS A 197 7.41 -17.57 -19.48
C LYS A 197 7.67 -19.07 -19.26
N SER A 198 8.10 -19.48 -18.06
CA SER A 198 8.37 -20.89 -17.76
C SER A 198 7.95 -21.27 -16.33
N LEU A 199 7.68 -22.56 -16.11
CA LEU A 199 7.34 -23.08 -14.78
C LEU A 199 8.50 -22.91 -13.78
N SER A 200 9.75 -22.93 -14.24
CA SER A 200 10.93 -22.65 -13.42
C SER A 200 10.97 -21.18 -12.96
N SER A 201 10.74 -20.23 -13.88
CA SER A 201 10.63 -18.80 -13.57
C SER A 201 9.45 -18.50 -12.65
N LEU A 202 8.34 -19.23 -12.79
CA LEU A 202 7.20 -19.13 -11.88
C LEU A 202 7.53 -19.67 -10.48
N LYS A 203 8.19 -20.83 -10.39
CA LYS A 203 8.60 -21.45 -9.12
C LYS A 203 9.56 -20.55 -8.32
N SER A 204 10.47 -19.84 -8.99
CA SER A 204 11.40 -18.92 -8.31
C SER A 204 10.72 -17.66 -7.73
N LYS A 205 9.49 -17.33 -8.16
CA LYS A 205 8.63 -16.31 -7.53
C LYS A 205 7.68 -16.90 -6.48
N TRP A 206 7.15 -18.10 -6.74
CA TRP A 206 6.25 -18.79 -5.83
C TRP A 206 6.90 -19.11 -4.48
N THR A 207 8.07 -19.76 -4.48
CA THR A 207 8.72 -20.24 -3.26
C THR A 207 8.96 -19.14 -2.22
N PRO A 208 9.65 -18.02 -2.51
CA PRO A 208 9.86 -16.96 -1.51
C PRO A 208 8.54 -16.32 -1.05
N LEU A 209 7.59 -16.07 -1.97
CA LEU A 209 6.29 -15.51 -1.63
C LEU A 209 5.47 -16.44 -0.70
N PHE A 210 5.54 -17.75 -0.90
CA PHE A 210 4.88 -18.73 -0.06
C PHE A 210 5.53 -18.87 1.33
N ILE A 211 6.86 -18.74 1.41
CA ILE A 211 7.58 -18.68 2.70
C ILE A 211 7.14 -17.43 3.49
N ASP A 212 7.16 -16.25 2.87
CA ASP A 212 6.72 -15.00 3.51
C ASP A 212 5.24 -15.03 3.91
N PHE A 213 4.39 -15.62 3.05
CA PHE A 213 2.98 -15.89 3.38
C PHE A 213 2.83 -16.81 4.59
N SER A 214 3.56 -17.92 4.63
CA SER A 214 3.47 -18.92 5.71
C SER A 214 3.89 -18.31 7.05
N LYS A 215 5.02 -17.59 7.06
CA LYS A 215 5.51 -16.83 8.22
C LYS A 215 4.48 -15.81 8.70
N ASN A 216 3.98 -14.97 7.79
CA ASN A 216 2.96 -13.97 8.13
C ASN A 216 1.66 -14.62 8.67
N MET A 217 1.24 -15.77 8.12
CA MET A 217 0.08 -16.52 8.60
C MET A 217 0.29 -17.07 10.03
N ALA A 218 1.46 -17.62 10.33
CA ALA A 218 1.81 -18.09 11.67
C ALA A 218 1.83 -16.94 12.69
N GLU A 219 2.52 -15.85 12.38
CA GLU A 219 2.59 -14.65 13.22
C GLU A 219 1.20 -14.01 13.43
N THR A 220 0.39 -13.88 12.37
CA THR A 220 -0.97 -13.32 12.46
C THR A 220 -1.88 -14.17 13.34
N HIS A 221 -1.77 -15.50 13.25
CA HIS A 221 -2.51 -16.42 14.12
C HIS A 221 -2.18 -16.20 15.59
N ILE A 222 -0.89 -16.18 15.93
CA ILE A 222 -0.41 -15.91 17.29
C ILE A 222 -0.90 -14.54 17.77
N ASN A 223 -0.71 -13.48 16.97
CA ASN A 223 -1.10 -12.11 17.33
C ASN A 223 -2.63 -11.96 17.52
N ASN A 224 -3.45 -12.65 16.74
CA ASN A 224 -4.90 -12.66 16.91
C ASN A 224 -5.33 -13.40 18.19
N HIS A 225 -4.67 -14.51 18.52
CA HIS A 225 -4.96 -15.25 19.75
C HIS A 225 -4.40 -14.55 21.00
N MET A 226 -3.25 -13.88 20.89
CA MET A 226 -2.73 -12.96 21.92
C MET A 226 -3.72 -11.83 22.20
N PHE A 227 -4.22 -11.15 21.16
CA PHE A 227 -5.23 -10.09 21.33
C PHE A 227 -6.48 -10.59 22.10
N LYS A 228 -6.89 -11.84 21.88
CA LYS A 228 -8.03 -12.49 22.58
C LYS A 228 -7.70 -13.00 23.99
N SER A 229 -6.43 -13.14 24.36
CA SER A 229 -6.00 -13.65 25.68
C SER A 229 -5.58 -12.55 26.67
N ILE A 230 -5.51 -11.28 26.26
CA ILE A 230 -5.13 -10.18 27.16
C ILE A 230 -6.10 -10.07 28.34
N GLY A 231 -5.53 -10.14 29.55
CA GLY A 231 -6.26 -10.13 30.82
C GLY A 231 -6.63 -11.53 31.35
N ARG A 232 -6.55 -12.60 30.54
CA ARG A 232 -6.92 -13.95 30.98
C ARG A 232 -5.95 -14.46 32.05
N GLY A 233 -6.49 -14.86 33.19
CA GLY A 233 -5.73 -15.37 34.33
C GLY A 233 -4.90 -14.30 35.06
N VAL A 234 -5.07 -13.00 34.74
CA VAL A 234 -4.38 -11.92 35.47
C VAL A 234 -4.95 -11.76 36.87
N GLU A 235 -6.28 -11.70 37.05
CA GLU A 235 -6.87 -11.51 38.38
C GLU A 235 -6.46 -12.61 39.39
N PRO A 236 -6.50 -13.93 39.07
CA PRO A 236 -6.07 -14.96 40.02
C PRO A 236 -4.59 -14.87 40.42
N GLU A 237 -3.68 -14.58 39.48
CA GLU A 237 -2.25 -14.45 39.80
C GLU A 237 -1.97 -13.17 40.60
N VAL A 238 -2.67 -12.06 40.30
CA VAL A 238 -2.59 -10.82 41.10
C VAL A 238 -3.14 -11.05 42.52
N ILE A 239 -4.26 -11.74 42.69
CA ILE A 239 -4.81 -12.13 44.00
C ILE A 239 -3.80 -12.99 44.77
N LYS A 240 -3.14 -13.95 44.12
CA LYS A 240 -2.09 -14.79 44.72
C LYS A 240 -0.89 -13.95 45.18
N LEU A 241 -0.36 -13.08 44.33
CA LEU A 241 0.77 -12.19 44.66
C LEU A 241 0.43 -11.22 45.82
N LYS A 242 -0.79 -10.65 45.82
CA LYS A 242 -1.25 -9.79 46.93
C LYS A 242 -1.52 -10.58 48.21
N ASN A 243 -1.98 -11.83 48.12
CA ASN A 243 -2.09 -12.70 49.30
C ASN A 243 -0.72 -13.09 49.88
N GLN A 244 0.29 -13.35 49.04
CA GLN A 244 1.65 -13.59 49.51
C GLN A 244 2.18 -12.37 50.28
N HIS A 245 2.01 -11.16 49.73
CA HIS A 245 2.38 -9.92 50.41
C HIS A 245 1.58 -9.72 51.71
N TYR A 246 0.25 -9.85 51.67
CA TYR A 246 -0.60 -9.77 52.85
C TYR A 246 -0.15 -10.76 53.93
N ASN A 247 0.16 -12.01 53.57
CA ASN A 247 0.56 -13.05 54.51
C ASN A 247 1.92 -12.77 55.17
N SER A 248 2.87 -12.13 54.47
CA SER A 248 4.16 -11.71 55.02
C SER A 248 4.09 -10.58 56.05
N LEU A 249 2.96 -9.85 56.14
CA LEU A 249 2.78 -8.78 57.12
C LEU A 249 2.48 -9.33 58.53
N ASN A 250 2.88 -8.56 59.55
CA ASN A 250 2.47 -8.81 60.94
C ASN A 250 0.95 -8.54 61.12
N MET A 251 0.44 -8.86 62.31
CA MET A 251 -1.00 -8.76 62.62
C MET A 251 -1.55 -7.33 62.51
N TRP A 252 -0.77 -6.31 62.89
CA TRP A 252 -1.17 -4.91 62.85
C TRP A 252 -1.15 -4.37 61.42
N ASP A 253 -0.09 -4.64 60.67
CA ASP A 253 0.04 -4.22 59.27
C ASP A 253 -1.02 -4.87 58.38
N LYS A 254 -1.46 -6.10 58.69
CA LYS A 254 -2.63 -6.73 58.05
C LYS A 254 -3.90 -5.91 58.23
N LEU A 255 -4.16 -5.36 59.42
CA LEU A 255 -5.32 -4.49 59.66
C LEU A 255 -5.14 -3.12 58.99
N SER A 256 -3.96 -2.48 59.13
CA SER A 256 -3.66 -1.20 58.48
C SER A 256 -3.83 -1.28 56.96
N LEU A 257 -3.40 -2.38 56.33
CA LEU A 257 -3.54 -2.61 54.90
C LEU A 257 -5.00 -2.72 54.47
N LEU A 258 -5.84 -3.44 55.22
CA LEU A 258 -7.25 -3.58 54.90
C LEU A 258 -8.00 -2.26 55.09
N GLN A 259 -7.69 -1.49 56.14
CA GLN A 259 -8.25 -0.15 56.34
C GLN A 259 -7.85 0.80 55.20
N PHE A 260 -6.58 0.78 54.78
CA PHE A 260 -6.09 1.54 53.62
C PHE A 260 -6.88 1.22 52.34
N LEU A 261 -7.08 -0.07 52.02
CA LEU A 261 -7.82 -0.49 50.83
C LEU A 261 -9.33 -0.22 50.89
N VAL A 262 -9.94 -0.26 52.09
CA VAL A 262 -11.35 0.08 52.26
C VAL A 262 -11.57 1.59 52.11
N HIS A 263 -10.80 2.42 52.82
CA HIS A 263 -11.07 3.85 52.98
C HIS A 263 -10.21 4.76 52.10
N TYR A 264 -8.88 4.59 52.11
CA TYR A 264 -7.95 5.53 51.48
C TYR A 264 -7.90 5.38 49.95
N GLU A 265 -7.87 4.15 49.44
CA GLU A 265 -7.98 3.92 47.98
C GLU A 265 -9.33 4.42 47.43
N GLU A 266 -10.40 4.36 48.21
CA GLU A 266 -11.71 4.84 47.77
C GLU A 266 -11.77 6.36 47.72
N TYR A 267 -11.21 7.05 48.73
CA TYR A 267 -11.06 8.50 48.73
C TYR A 267 -10.32 8.99 47.47
N LYS A 268 -9.24 8.32 47.06
CA LYS A 268 -8.50 8.63 45.82
C LYS A 268 -9.28 8.34 44.52
N LYS A 269 -10.32 7.49 44.54
CA LYS A 269 -11.20 7.30 43.38
C LYS A 269 -12.24 8.42 43.24
N LEU A 270 -12.68 9.00 44.36
CA LEU A 270 -13.76 9.98 44.44
C LEU A 270 -13.28 11.45 44.37
N SER A 271 -11.97 11.69 44.42
CA SER A 271 -11.35 13.02 44.39
C SER A 271 -10.45 13.20 43.16
N SER A 272 -10.28 14.44 42.72
CA SER A 272 -9.35 14.82 41.63
C SER A 272 -8.02 15.31 42.21
N PRO A 273 -6.86 15.00 41.58
CA PRO A 273 -5.58 15.56 41.99
C PRO A 273 -5.55 17.10 41.89
N PRO A 274 -4.80 17.81 42.77
CA PRO A 274 -3.94 17.28 43.83
C PRO A 274 -4.75 16.85 45.07
N TYR A 275 -4.44 15.67 45.60
CA TYR A 275 -5.10 15.14 46.81
C TYR A 275 -4.56 15.87 48.06
N LEU A 276 -5.39 16.69 48.70
CA LEU A 276 -5.09 17.29 50.01
C LEU A 276 -5.27 16.25 51.13
N VAL A 277 -4.30 15.34 51.23
CA VAL A 277 -4.17 14.40 52.35
C VAL A 277 -3.20 14.98 53.37
N PRO A 278 -3.57 15.12 54.66
CA PRO A 278 -2.63 15.56 55.70
C PRO A 278 -1.36 14.69 55.73
N GLU A 279 -0.20 15.32 55.86
CA GLU A 279 1.08 14.63 55.68
C GLU A 279 1.26 13.42 56.60
N HIS A 280 0.78 13.51 57.85
CA HIS A 280 0.82 12.40 58.80
C HIS A 280 0.01 11.18 58.34
N ILE A 281 -1.13 11.37 57.66
CA ILE A 281 -1.92 10.28 57.07
C ILE A 281 -1.19 9.67 55.88
N ASN A 282 -0.61 10.51 55.02
CA ASN A 282 0.18 10.05 53.88
C ASN A 282 1.42 9.25 54.34
N ASN A 283 2.14 9.72 55.36
CA ASN A 283 3.29 9.04 55.95
C ASN A 283 2.89 7.71 56.63
N MET A 284 1.73 7.63 57.29
CA MET A 284 1.21 6.40 57.90
C MET A 284 0.99 5.27 56.88
N PHE A 285 0.60 5.62 55.64
CA PHE A 285 0.34 4.66 54.57
C PHE A 285 1.48 4.50 53.54
N LYS A 286 2.53 5.33 53.61
CA LYS A 286 3.73 5.28 52.75
C LYS A 286 4.37 3.89 52.67
N LYS A 287 4.25 3.09 53.75
CA LYS A 287 4.68 1.67 53.81
C LYS A 287 3.99 0.75 52.80
N PHE A 288 2.86 1.15 52.21
CA PHE A 288 2.11 0.37 51.22
C PHE A 288 2.31 0.86 49.76
N ASN A 289 3.20 1.82 49.50
CA ASN A 289 3.39 2.41 48.17
C ASN A 289 3.80 1.43 47.04
N ASN A 290 4.18 0.19 47.37
CA ASN A 290 4.51 -0.88 46.41
C ASN A 290 3.52 -2.07 46.47
N ILE A 291 2.27 -1.84 46.89
CA ILE A 291 1.23 -2.88 46.96
C ILE A 291 0.77 -3.35 45.57
N ASP A 292 0.95 -2.54 44.52
CA ASP A 292 0.51 -2.85 43.17
C ASP A 292 1.35 -3.97 42.55
N LYS A 293 0.66 -5.01 42.06
CA LYS A 293 1.25 -6.23 41.46
C LYS A 293 0.89 -6.37 39.99
N ALA A 294 -0.15 -5.71 39.49
CA ALA A 294 -0.42 -5.65 38.06
C ALA A 294 0.67 -4.84 37.35
N THR A 295 1.44 -5.50 36.48
CA THR A 295 2.46 -4.85 35.63
C THR A 295 2.25 -5.22 34.16
N PRO A 296 2.66 -4.39 33.18
CA PRO A 296 2.56 -4.75 31.76
C PRO A 296 3.24 -6.08 31.44
N LYS A 297 4.40 -6.35 32.06
CA LYS A 297 5.16 -7.60 31.88
C LYS A 297 4.41 -8.83 32.40
N LEU A 298 3.76 -8.73 33.57
CA LEU A 298 2.94 -9.80 34.13
C LEU A 298 1.69 -10.06 33.26
N ILE A 299 1.02 -8.99 32.83
CA ILE A 299 -0.16 -9.10 31.96
C ILE A 299 0.22 -9.77 30.64
N GLU A 300 1.30 -9.33 29.98
CA GLU A 300 1.73 -9.90 28.71
C GLU A 300 2.18 -11.36 28.85
N SER A 301 2.97 -11.72 29.88
CA SER A 301 3.44 -13.10 30.09
C SER A 301 2.30 -14.09 30.40
N LEU A 302 1.33 -13.70 31.23
CA LEU A 302 0.13 -14.50 31.47
C LEU A 302 -0.75 -14.61 30.23
N SER A 303 -0.83 -13.56 29.41
CA SER A 303 -1.56 -13.59 28.15
C SER A 303 -0.91 -14.53 27.13
N ILE A 304 0.42 -14.68 27.14
CA ILE A 304 1.16 -15.68 26.35
C ILE A 304 0.87 -17.09 26.86
N LYS A 305 1.01 -17.31 28.18
CA LYS A 305 0.77 -18.62 28.81
C LYS A 305 -0.66 -19.13 28.62
N ASN A 306 -1.65 -18.24 28.76
CA ASN A 306 -3.08 -18.55 28.70
C ASN A 306 -3.66 -18.38 27.29
N ARG A 307 -2.81 -18.35 26.25
CA ARG A 307 -3.20 -18.18 24.84
C ARG A 307 -3.85 -19.46 24.28
N THR A 308 -5.17 -19.48 24.26
CA THR A 308 -5.96 -20.50 23.54
C THR A 308 -5.73 -20.45 22.03
N GLY A 309 -5.91 -21.57 21.31
CA GLY A 309 -5.96 -21.61 19.84
C GLY A 309 -4.78 -22.27 19.12
N GLY A 310 -3.87 -22.94 19.84
CA GLY A 310 -2.81 -23.77 19.25
C GLY A 310 -1.87 -23.00 18.31
N TYR A 311 -1.47 -23.65 17.22
CA TYR A 311 -0.60 -23.11 16.18
C TYR A 311 -1.32 -23.11 14.82
N SER A 312 -0.83 -22.27 13.90
CA SER A 312 -1.30 -22.26 12.51
C SER A 312 -0.78 -23.48 11.78
N VAL A 313 -1.52 -24.03 10.82
CA VAL A 313 -1.00 -25.07 9.92
C VAL A 313 0.27 -24.61 9.17
N PHE A 314 0.44 -23.29 8.98
CA PHE A 314 1.64 -22.68 8.38
C PHE A 314 2.82 -22.49 9.35
N ASP A 315 2.70 -22.94 10.60
CA ASP A 315 3.71 -22.85 11.66
C ASP A 315 4.43 -24.21 11.84
N ILE A 316 5.76 -24.21 11.95
CA ILE A 316 6.58 -25.42 12.15
C ILE A 316 6.20 -26.19 13.44
N ARG A 317 5.60 -25.53 14.43
CA ARG A 317 5.10 -26.21 15.64
C ARG A 317 3.91 -27.12 15.39
N THR A 318 3.25 -27.00 14.24
CA THR A 318 2.24 -27.99 13.81
C THR A 318 2.90 -29.29 13.37
N TYR A 319 4.09 -29.26 12.73
CA TYR A 319 4.87 -30.47 12.45
C TYR A 319 5.28 -31.18 13.74
N TYR A 320 5.87 -30.46 14.71
CA TYR A 320 6.27 -31.07 15.99
C TYR A 320 5.08 -31.69 16.73
N LYS A 321 3.90 -31.06 16.69
CA LYS A 321 2.67 -31.65 17.27
C LYS A 321 2.21 -32.94 16.55
N LEU A 322 2.43 -33.06 15.24
CA LEU A 322 2.15 -34.30 14.49
C LEU A 322 3.20 -35.39 14.77
N LEU A 323 4.43 -35.01 15.12
CA LEU A 323 5.46 -35.93 15.55
C LEU A 323 5.18 -36.46 16.97
N GLU A 324 4.73 -35.59 17.89
CA GLU A 324 4.32 -35.94 19.26
C GLU A 324 3.13 -36.91 19.34
N THR A 325 2.34 -37.07 18.27
CA THR A 325 1.27 -38.07 18.21
C THR A 325 1.75 -39.50 17.92
N ASN A 326 3.00 -39.67 17.50
CA ASN A 326 3.63 -40.98 17.34
C ASN A 326 4.41 -41.30 18.62
N MET A 327 4.43 -42.57 19.05
CA MET A 327 4.97 -42.95 20.36
C MET A 327 6.46 -42.55 20.50
N PRO A 328 6.86 -41.85 21.57
CA PRO A 328 8.26 -41.45 21.75
C PRO A 328 9.15 -42.64 22.17
N PRO A 329 10.38 -42.77 21.66
CA PRO A 329 11.04 -41.85 20.71
C PRO A 329 10.59 -42.09 19.24
N PRO A 330 10.39 -41.03 18.45
CA PRO A 330 10.01 -41.17 17.04
C PRO A 330 11.14 -41.75 16.19
N THR A 331 10.78 -42.58 15.21
CA THR A 331 11.70 -43.11 14.20
C THR A 331 11.95 -42.11 13.07
N SER A 332 12.92 -42.38 12.20
CA SER A 332 13.13 -41.62 10.96
C SER A 332 11.94 -41.68 9.99
N GLU A 333 11.16 -42.76 10.04
CA GLU A 333 9.92 -42.93 9.27
C GLU A 333 8.81 -42.03 9.84
N ASP A 334 8.69 -41.93 11.17
CA ASP A 334 7.75 -41.01 11.84
C ASP A 334 8.03 -39.54 11.46
N GLU A 335 9.29 -39.11 11.46
CA GLU A 335 9.68 -37.77 11.02
C GLU A 335 9.28 -37.50 9.56
N TYR A 336 9.52 -38.47 8.67
CA TYR A 336 9.15 -38.38 7.27
C TYR A 336 7.63 -38.27 7.09
N MET A 337 6.86 -39.12 7.76
CA MET A 337 5.40 -39.14 7.69
C MET A 337 4.77 -37.88 8.27
N ALA A 338 5.22 -37.41 9.44
CA ALA A 338 4.76 -36.16 10.05
C ALA A 338 5.06 -34.94 9.15
N LYS A 339 6.22 -34.95 8.46
CA LYS A 339 6.60 -33.89 7.51
C LYS A 339 5.75 -33.91 6.24
N MET A 340 5.47 -35.09 5.67
CA MET A 340 4.58 -35.22 4.51
C MET A 340 3.16 -34.77 4.85
N GLU A 341 2.62 -35.19 5.99
CA GLU A 341 1.29 -34.78 6.46
C GLU A 341 1.21 -33.27 6.70
N TRP A 342 2.24 -32.66 7.30
CA TRP A 342 2.29 -31.22 7.50
C TRP A 342 2.29 -30.44 6.16
N GLU A 343 3.07 -30.87 5.17
CA GLU A 343 3.04 -30.26 3.83
C GLU A 343 1.69 -30.48 3.12
N ARG A 344 1.07 -31.66 3.25
CA ARG A 344 -0.26 -31.96 2.71
C ARG A 344 -1.31 -30.99 3.29
N LEU A 345 -1.32 -30.81 4.61
CA LEU A 345 -2.24 -29.91 5.30
C LEU A 345 -1.98 -28.44 4.94
N LYS A 346 -0.71 -28.00 4.82
CA LYS A 346 -0.35 -26.66 4.34
C LYS A 346 -0.87 -26.38 2.95
N ASN A 347 -0.69 -27.31 2.02
CA ASN A 347 -1.14 -27.16 0.63
C ASN A 347 -2.68 -27.13 0.54
N GLN A 348 -3.39 -28.03 1.23
CA GLN A 348 -4.86 -27.99 1.30
C GLN A 348 -5.39 -26.66 1.88
N ALA A 349 -4.75 -26.15 2.93
CA ALA A 349 -5.13 -24.86 3.52
C ALA A 349 -4.84 -23.68 2.57
N LEU A 350 -3.73 -23.73 1.83
CA LEU A 350 -3.41 -22.73 0.81
C LEU A 350 -4.42 -22.76 -0.33
N ASP A 351 -4.72 -23.93 -0.91
CA ASP A 351 -5.66 -24.07 -2.02
C ASP A 351 -7.06 -23.59 -1.65
N LYS A 352 -7.53 -23.90 -0.43
CA LYS A 352 -8.80 -23.36 0.09
C LYS A 352 -8.79 -21.83 0.14
N LEU A 353 -7.69 -21.22 0.59
CA LEU A 353 -7.55 -19.76 0.63
C LEU A 353 -7.47 -19.15 -0.77
N LEU A 354 -6.72 -19.75 -1.70
CA LEU A 354 -6.63 -19.31 -3.09
C LEU A 354 -7.96 -19.46 -3.83
N ASN A 355 -8.74 -20.50 -3.56
CA ASN A 355 -10.07 -20.68 -4.14
C ASN A 355 -11.08 -19.65 -3.60
N SER A 356 -10.95 -19.24 -2.33
CA SER A 356 -11.73 -18.13 -1.76
C SER A 356 -11.26 -16.73 -2.18
N THR A 357 -10.09 -16.60 -2.84
CA THR A 357 -9.52 -15.30 -3.22
C THR A 357 -10.15 -14.82 -4.52
N SER A 358 -10.94 -13.73 -4.44
CA SER A 358 -11.63 -13.13 -5.58
C SER A 358 -10.66 -12.65 -6.66
N THR A 359 -11.01 -12.95 -7.91
CA THR A 359 -10.31 -12.52 -9.13
C THR A 359 -11.00 -11.35 -9.84
N ALA A 360 -12.17 -10.90 -9.36
CA ALA A 360 -13.07 -9.96 -10.05
C ALA A 360 -12.39 -8.64 -10.45
N ASP A 361 -11.43 -8.17 -9.65
CA ASP A 361 -10.74 -6.91 -9.86
C ASP A 361 -9.46 -7.05 -10.72
N PHE A 362 -8.98 -8.27 -11.00
CA PHE A 362 -7.72 -8.47 -11.71
C PHE A 362 -7.76 -7.93 -13.15
N ALA A 363 -8.90 -8.04 -13.85
CA ALA A 363 -9.06 -7.44 -15.17
C ALA A 363 -8.91 -5.91 -15.12
N ILE A 364 -9.50 -5.26 -14.12
CA ILE A 364 -9.45 -3.81 -13.89
C ILE A 364 -8.03 -3.38 -13.47
N THR A 365 -7.36 -4.12 -12.58
CA THR A 365 -5.98 -3.84 -12.20
C THR A 365 -5.03 -3.97 -13.40
N ASN A 366 -5.13 -5.04 -14.19
CA ASN A 366 -4.33 -5.22 -15.40
C ASN A 366 -4.51 -4.06 -16.39
N PHE A 367 -5.76 -3.62 -16.57
CA PHE A 367 -6.14 -2.50 -17.42
C PHE A 367 -5.56 -1.16 -16.97
N ILE A 368 -5.65 -0.85 -15.67
CA ILE A 368 -5.06 0.35 -15.06
C ILE A 368 -3.55 0.41 -15.31
N GLU A 369 -2.85 -0.71 -15.12
CA GLU A 369 -1.39 -0.79 -15.31
C GLU A 369 -0.98 -0.73 -16.80
N GLU A 370 -1.72 -1.37 -17.71
CA GLU A 370 -1.49 -1.28 -19.16
C GLU A 370 -1.66 0.14 -19.70
N LEU A 371 -2.71 0.83 -19.25
CA LEU A 371 -3.00 2.20 -19.66
C LEU A 371 -2.14 3.23 -18.93
N LYS A 372 -1.44 2.83 -17.86
CA LYS A 372 -0.68 3.70 -16.96
C LYS A 372 -1.54 4.81 -16.37
N ILE A 373 -2.77 4.49 -15.98
CA ILE A 373 -3.65 5.43 -15.29
C ILE A 373 -3.01 5.74 -13.93
N THR A 374 -2.60 6.99 -13.71
CA THR A 374 -1.93 7.43 -12.46
C THR A 374 -2.88 8.14 -11.50
N ASN A 375 -3.97 8.74 -12.01
CA ASN A 375 -4.91 9.51 -11.21
C ASN A 375 -5.72 8.62 -10.24
N THR A 376 -5.58 8.87 -8.93
CA THR A 376 -6.24 8.10 -7.87
C THR A 376 -7.76 8.07 -8.02
N LYS A 377 -8.40 9.21 -8.35
CA LYS A 377 -9.87 9.29 -8.50
C LYS A 377 -10.36 8.43 -9.67
N GLN A 378 -9.58 8.36 -10.77
CA GLN A 378 -9.90 7.48 -11.90
C GLN A 378 -9.78 6.00 -11.50
N LYS A 379 -8.74 5.62 -10.72
CA LYS A 379 -8.59 4.25 -10.20
C LYS A 379 -9.75 3.85 -9.29
N GLU A 380 -10.09 4.72 -8.32
CA GLU A 380 -11.21 4.51 -7.39
C GLU A 380 -12.54 4.39 -8.14
N TRP A 381 -12.78 5.24 -9.13
CA TRP A 381 -13.98 5.19 -9.96
C TRP A 381 -14.08 3.85 -10.71
N LEU A 382 -13.00 3.36 -11.31
CA LEU A 382 -12.98 2.06 -12.02
C LEU A 382 -13.27 0.87 -11.09
N TYR A 383 -12.71 0.85 -9.88
CA TYR A 383 -13.01 -0.23 -8.92
C TYR A 383 -14.45 -0.15 -8.36
N LYS A 384 -15.05 1.05 -8.31
CA LYS A 384 -16.44 1.25 -7.87
C LYS A 384 -17.46 0.89 -8.96
N HIS A 385 -17.22 1.23 -10.22
CA HIS A 385 -18.16 1.06 -11.34
C HIS A 385 -17.73 -0.10 -12.24
N LYS A 386 -17.76 -1.32 -11.70
CA LYS A 386 -17.17 -2.51 -12.35
C LYS A 386 -17.83 -2.88 -13.68
N SER A 387 -19.13 -2.61 -13.85
CA SER A 387 -19.85 -2.85 -15.11
C SER A 387 -19.28 -1.98 -16.24
N GLU A 388 -19.11 -0.69 -15.97
CA GLU A 388 -18.62 0.32 -16.91
C GLU A 388 -17.12 0.13 -17.16
N ALA A 389 -16.35 -0.18 -16.12
CA ALA A 389 -14.96 -0.58 -16.24
C ALA A 389 -14.81 -1.81 -17.16
N ASN A 390 -15.66 -2.83 -17.03
CA ASN A 390 -15.62 -4.01 -17.90
C ASN A 390 -15.99 -3.69 -19.37
N LYS A 391 -16.91 -2.75 -19.62
CA LYS A 391 -17.18 -2.24 -20.98
C LYS A 391 -15.94 -1.58 -21.59
N LEU A 392 -15.21 -0.77 -20.81
CA LEU A 392 -13.96 -0.13 -21.24
C LEU A 392 -12.81 -1.14 -21.46
N VAL A 393 -12.69 -2.15 -20.61
CA VAL A 393 -11.74 -3.27 -20.76
C VAL A 393 -12.03 -4.04 -22.06
N LYS A 394 -13.30 -4.38 -22.31
CA LYS A 394 -13.72 -5.04 -23.55
C LYS A 394 -13.37 -4.19 -24.78
N PHE A 395 -13.79 -2.93 -24.81
CA PHE A 395 -13.48 -2.00 -25.90
C PHE A 395 -11.97 -1.94 -26.19
N ALA A 396 -11.13 -1.84 -25.16
CA ALA A 396 -9.68 -1.78 -25.34
C ALA A 396 -9.10 -3.09 -25.88
N ASN A 397 -9.62 -4.25 -25.43
CA ASN A 397 -9.25 -5.55 -25.96
C ASN A 397 -9.64 -5.71 -27.44
N ASP A 398 -10.87 -5.33 -27.80
CA ASP A 398 -11.40 -5.37 -29.17
C ASP A 398 -10.62 -4.43 -30.13
N ASN A 399 -9.93 -3.42 -29.59
CA ASN A 399 -9.12 -2.45 -30.34
C ASN A 399 -7.59 -2.70 -30.18
N ARG A 400 -7.16 -3.89 -29.75
CA ARG A 400 -5.74 -4.28 -29.71
C ARG A 400 -5.17 -4.44 -31.11
N TYR A 401 -3.93 -3.98 -31.30
CA TYR A 401 -3.13 -4.27 -32.48
C TYR A 401 -1.76 -4.80 -32.06
N ARG A 402 -1.35 -5.95 -32.60
CA ARG A 402 -0.10 -6.66 -32.23
C ARG A 402 0.09 -6.83 -30.72
N GLY A 403 -0.99 -7.15 -30.00
CA GLY A 403 -1.01 -7.36 -28.54
C GLY A 403 -1.19 -6.11 -27.67
N PHE A 404 -1.03 -4.90 -28.23
CA PHE A 404 -1.10 -3.65 -27.47
C PHE A 404 -2.40 -2.87 -27.74
N VAL A 405 -2.98 -2.26 -26.70
CA VAL A 405 -4.02 -1.24 -26.89
C VAL A 405 -3.39 -0.01 -27.58
N ASN A 406 -3.89 0.35 -28.76
CA ASN A 406 -3.32 1.44 -29.56
C ASN A 406 -3.56 2.83 -28.91
N LEU A 407 -2.76 3.84 -29.30
CA LEU A 407 -2.79 5.17 -28.65
C LEU A 407 -4.17 5.85 -28.72
N TYR A 408 -4.92 5.67 -29.80
CA TYR A 408 -6.28 6.22 -29.94
C TYR A 408 -7.26 5.55 -28.98
N ALA A 409 -7.20 4.22 -28.86
CA ALA A 409 -8.01 3.49 -27.88
C ALA A 409 -7.64 3.88 -26.43
N LYS A 410 -6.35 4.10 -26.12
CA LYS A 410 -5.93 4.62 -24.80
C LYS A 410 -6.49 6.02 -24.52
N LYS A 411 -6.39 6.94 -25.50
CA LYS A 411 -6.93 8.31 -25.38
C LYS A 411 -8.44 8.30 -25.22
N PHE A 412 -9.15 7.49 -26.00
CA PHE A 412 -10.60 7.32 -25.89
C PHE A 412 -11.00 6.82 -24.50
N VAL A 413 -10.35 5.77 -23.97
CA VAL A 413 -10.66 5.26 -22.63
C VAL A 413 -10.46 6.32 -21.56
N ASN A 414 -9.34 7.06 -21.57
CA ASN A 414 -9.11 8.11 -20.57
C ASN A 414 -10.20 9.19 -20.63
N ASN A 415 -10.55 9.66 -21.83
CA ASN A 415 -11.65 10.61 -22.04
C ASN A 415 -13.00 10.04 -21.58
N ALA A 416 -13.26 8.74 -21.81
CA ALA A 416 -14.50 8.07 -21.41
C ALA A 416 -14.61 7.96 -19.88
N ILE A 417 -13.51 7.67 -19.18
CA ILE A 417 -13.47 7.68 -17.71
C ILE A 417 -13.77 9.09 -17.18
N GLU A 418 -13.18 10.13 -17.76
CA GLU A 418 -13.44 11.52 -17.38
C GLU A 418 -14.89 11.97 -17.68
N ALA A 419 -15.49 11.47 -18.75
CA ALA A 419 -16.89 11.71 -19.09
C ALA A 419 -17.83 11.01 -18.10
N TYR A 420 -17.63 9.72 -17.83
CA TYR A 420 -18.43 8.99 -16.83
C TYR A 420 -18.28 9.55 -15.41
N MET A 421 -17.09 10.03 -15.02
CA MET A 421 -16.89 10.73 -13.75
C MET A 421 -17.65 12.07 -13.64
N LYS A 422 -18.16 12.59 -14.77
CA LYS A 422 -19.02 13.79 -14.86
C LYS A 422 -20.48 13.44 -15.17
N ASN A 423 -20.88 12.16 -15.08
CA ASN A 423 -22.19 11.65 -15.47
C ASN A 423 -22.58 11.94 -16.94
N ILE A 424 -21.59 11.97 -17.84
CA ILE A 424 -21.81 12.11 -19.29
C ILE A 424 -21.81 10.71 -19.91
N ASP A 425 -22.89 10.36 -20.61
CA ASP A 425 -23.00 9.08 -21.31
C ASP A 425 -22.04 8.97 -22.50
N VAL A 426 -21.27 7.89 -22.53
CA VAL A 426 -20.31 7.59 -23.60
C VAL A 426 -20.93 6.61 -24.59
N VAL A 427 -21.45 7.13 -25.70
CA VAL A 427 -21.93 6.32 -26.83
C VAL A 427 -20.73 5.93 -27.71
N PHE A 428 -20.40 4.63 -27.77
CA PHE A 428 -19.15 4.14 -28.37
C PHE A 428 -19.07 4.20 -29.91
N GLU A 429 -20.20 4.33 -30.61
CA GLU A 429 -20.29 4.18 -32.08
C GLU A 429 -20.44 5.53 -32.83
N GLN A 430 -21.35 6.39 -32.39
CA GLN A 430 -21.80 7.55 -33.18
C GLN A 430 -20.72 8.64 -33.31
N THR A 431 -19.98 8.94 -32.24
CA THR A 431 -18.95 9.99 -32.18
C THR A 431 -17.81 9.76 -33.17
N LYS A 432 -17.37 8.51 -33.35
CA LYS A 432 -16.30 8.14 -34.29
C LYS A 432 -16.72 8.38 -35.74
N VAL A 433 -17.93 7.98 -36.11
CA VAL A 433 -18.46 8.23 -37.47
C VAL A 433 -18.63 9.73 -37.69
N THR A 434 -19.20 10.47 -36.75
CA THR A 434 -19.37 11.93 -36.86
C THR A 434 -18.04 12.67 -37.01
N GLU A 435 -16.98 12.26 -36.29
CA GLU A 435 -15.62 12.82 -36.47
C GLU A 435 -15.06 12.53 -37.87
N VAL A 436 -15.26 11.32 -38.41
CA VAL A 436 -14.87 10.98 -39.79
C VAL A 436 -15.62 11.87 -40.77
N ILE A 437 -16.95 11.93 -40.68
CA ILE A 437 -17.78 12.70 -41.62
C ILE A 437 -17.43 14.18 -41.57
N ASN A 438 -17.38 14.80 -40.38
CA ASN A 438 -17.09 16.23 -40.24
C ASN A 438 -15.76 16.64 -40.89
N ASN A 439 -14.77 15.73 -40.88
CA ASN A 439 -13.45 15.96 -41.47
C ASN A 439 -13.32 15.45 -42.92
N ILE A 440 -14.36 14.93 -43.58
CA ILE A 440 -14.31 14.61 -45.02
C ILE A 440 -13.99 15.89 -45.81
N GLN A 441 -12.87 15.84 -46.53
CA GLN A 441 -12.45 16.88 -47.45
C GLN A 441 -11.55 16.27 -48.52
N ASN A 442 -11.88 16.51 -49.78
CA ASN A 442 -11.05 16.14 -50.92
C ASN A 442 -9.74 16.94 -50.84
N PRO A 443 -8.56 16.29 -50.86
CA PRO A 443 -7.28 17.00 -50.74
C PRO A 443 -6.92 17.82 -52.00
N ILE A 444 -7.60 17.58 -53.13
CA ILE A 444 -7.36 18.26 -54.41
C ILE A 444 -8.36 19.41 -54.60
N THR A 445 -9.66 19.12 -54.48
CA THR A 445 -10.72 20.12 -54.75
C THR A 445 -11.17 20.91 -53.52
N GLY A 446 -10.82 20.47 -52.31
CA GLY A 446 -11.34 21.02 -51.06
C GLY A 446 -12.81 20.66 -50.77
N ASN A 447 -13.47 19.93 -51.68
CA ASN A 447 -14.90 19.60 -51.58
C ASN A 447 -15.18 18.54 -50.51
N PRO A 448 -16.38 18.48 -49.94
CA PRO A 448 -16.73 17.52 -48.88
C PRO A 448 -17.07 16.11 -49.40
N VAL A 449 -16.24 15.58 -50.29
CA VAL A 449 -16.29 14.23 -50.88
C VAL A 449 -14.91 13.57 -50.78
N GLU A 450 -14.83 12.32 -50.35
CA GLU A 450 -13.55 11.58 -50.26
C GLU A 450 -13.72 10.10 -50.65
N LEU A 451 -12.72 9.55 -51.35
CA LEU A 451 -12.67 8.12 -51.67
C LEU A 451 -12.69 7.28 -50.38
N TYR A 452 -13.57 6.29 -50.32
CA TYR A 452 -13.83 5.50 -49.13
C TYR A 452 -12.58 4.82 -48.56
N LEU A 453 -11.74 4.24 -49.44
CA LEU A 453 -10.49 3.59 -49.03
C LEU A 453 -9.47 4.59 -48.45
N ILE A 454 -9.43 5.82 -48.98
CA ILE A 454 -8.57 6.90 -48.47
C ILE A 454 -9.07 7.35 -47.09
N ALA A 455 -10.38 7.60 -46.93
CA ALA A 455 -10.98 7.96 -45.64
C ALA A 455 -10.78 6.85 -44.59
N LYS A 456 -10.97 5.58 -44.98
CA LYS A 456 -10.72 4.38 -44.17
C LYS A 456 -9.24 4.30 -43.76
N HIS A 457 -8.30 4.58 -44.65
CA HIS A 457 -6.87 4.57 -44.34
C HIS A 457 -6.49 5.70 -43.37
N LYS A 458 -6.89 6.95 -43.66
CA LYS A 458 -6.58 8.13 -42.84
C LYS A 458 -7.12 8.05 -41.41
N ARG A 459 -8.27 7.39 -41.21
CA ARG A 459 -9.03 7.46 -39.94
C ARG A 459 -9.30 6.10 -39.27
N ASN A 460 -8.94 4.99 -39.93
CA ASN A 460 -8.99 3.62 -39.43
C ASN A 460 -10.27 3.26 -38.65
N ILE A 461 -11.43 3.57 -39.24
CA ILE A 461 -12.75 3.35 -38.66
C ILE A 461 -13.56 2.39 -39.53
N LEU A 462 -14.16 1.40 -38.86
CA LEU A 462 -15.16 0.51 -39.42
C LEU A 462 -16.47 1.29 -39.64
N LEU A 463 -16.64 1.87 -40.82
CA LEU A 463 -17.93 2.40 -41.29
C LEU A 463 -19.01 1.31 -41.41
N TYR A 464 -18.62 0.04 -41.33
CA TYR A 464 -19.51 -1.13 -41.17
C TYR A 464 -20.32 -1.15 -39.85
N LEU A 465 -19.97 -0.35 -38.84
CA LEU A 465 -20.65 -0.27 -37.53
C LEU A 465 -21.52 1.00 -37.40
N SER A 466 -22.04 1.47 -38.53
CA SER A 466 -22.85 2.69 -38.61
C SER A 466 -24.21 2.50 -37.93
N SER A 467 -24.45 3.17 -36.80
CA SER A 467 -25.77 3.26 -36.15
C SER A 467 -26.76 4.19 -36.88
N TYR A 468 -26.53 4.44 -38.17
CA TYR A 468 -27.31 5.37 -38.99
C TYR A 468 -28.34 4.56 -39.78
N SER A 469 -29.61 4.98 -39.75
CA SER A 469 -30.63 4.33 -40.56
C SER A 469 -30.45 4.70 -42.03
N THR A 470 -30.85 3.80 -42.93
CA THR A 470 -30.82 4.01 -44.39
C THR A 470 -32.22 4.15 -44.96
N SER A 471 -32.41 5.04 -45.93
CA SER A 471 -33.66 5.17 -46.71
C SER A 471 -33.46 4.71 -48.16
N ARG A 472 -34.39 5.02 -49.07
CA ARG A 472 -34.28 4.65 -50.50
C ARG A 472 -33.04 5.29 -51.13
N GLU A 473 -32.35 4.51 -51.95
CA GLU A 473 -31.16 4.95 -52.69
C GLU A 473 -31.55 5.92 -53.82
N ILE A 474 -30.63 6.84 -54.12
CA ILE A 474 -30.81 7.85 -55.17
C ILE A 474 -29.76 7.60 -56.25
N LYS A 475 -30.17 7.48 -57.51
CA LYS A 475 -29.24 7.35 -58.63
C LYS A 475 -28.72 8.73 -59.08
N VAL A 476 -27.41 8.86 -59.26
CA VAL A 476 -26.72 10.08 -59.74
C VAL A 476 -25.65 9.64 -60.74
N GLY A 477 -25.93 9.82 -62.04
CA GLY A 477 -25.12 9.22 -63.10
C GLY A 477 -25.05 7.70 -62.92
N ASP A 478 -23.83 7.16 -62.88
CA ASP A 478 -23.57 5.72 -62.69
C ASP A 478 -23.65 5.27 -61.22
N TYR A 479 -23.71 6.21 -60.27
CA TYR A 479 -23.66 5.92 -58.84
C TYR A 479 -25.04 5.77 -58.21
N TYR A 480 -25.16 4.79 -57.31
CA TYR A 480 -26.23 4.68 -56.33
C TYR A 480 -25.76 5.28 -55.00
N LEU A 481 -26.48 6.28 -54.51
CA LEU A 481 -26.19 6.98 -53.26
C LEU A 481 -27.15 6.50 -52.18
N LYS A 482 -26.59 5.88 -51.15
CA LYS A 482 -27.33 5.45 -49.95
C LYS A 482 -27.20 6.52 -48.85
N PRO A 483 -28.29 7.17 -48.43
CA PRO A 483 -28.26 8.17 -47.35
C PRO A 483 -28.14 7.53 -45.97
N HIS A 484 -27.44 8.21 -45.07
CA HIS A 484 -27.23 7.82 -43.67
C HIS A 484 -27.71 8.94 -42.74
N TYR A 485 -28.67 8.62 -41.87
CA TYR A 485 -29.30 9.57 -40.94
C TYR A 485 -28.88 9.31 -39.49
N ASP A 486 -28.63 10.37 -38.73
CA ASP A 486 -28.32 10.24 -37.29
C ASP A 486 -29.56 9.87 -36.44
N LYS A 487 -29.36 9.73 -35.13
CA LYS A 487 -30.44 9.41 -34.18
C LYS A 487 -31.57 10.45 -34.14
N ALA A 488 -31.33 11.69 -34.58
CA ALA A 488 -32.34 12.74 -34.70
C ALA A 488 -33.03 12.72 -36.08
N LYS A 489 -32.80 11.67 -36.89
CA LYS A 489 -33.25 11.53 -38.28
C LYS A 489 -32.73 12.63 -39.22
N LYS A 490 -31.65 13.33 -38.84
CA LYS A 490 -31.00 14.31 -39.70
C LYS A 490 -30.04 13.58 -40.65
N LEU A 491 -30.10 13.91 -41.94
CA LEU A 491 -29.16 13.40 -42.93
C LEU A 491 -27.73 13.90 -42.62
N VAL A 492 -26.77 12.99 -42.54
CA VAL A 492 -25.37 13.33 -42.20
C VAL A 492 -24.43 13.10 -43.38
N PHE A 493 -24.57 11.99 -44.11
CA PHE A 493 -23.74 11.68 -45.27
C PHE A 493 -24.42 10.69 -46.23
N TYR A 494 -23.81 10.51 -47.40
CA TYR A 494 -24.12 9.44 -48.35
C TYR A 494 -22.89 8.54 -48.55
N THR A 495 -23.13 7.25 -48.74
CA THR A 495 -22.16 6.32 -49.34
C THR A 495 -22.54 6.12 -50.80
N ALA A 496 -21.59 6.29 -51.73
CA ALA A 496 -21.81 6.07 -53.15
C ALA A 496 -21.06 4.84 -53.66
N TYR A 497 -21.72 4.05 -54.51
CA TYR A 497 -21.16 2.88 -55.20
C TYR A 497 -21.73 2.76 -56.61
N ARG A 498 -21.02 2.08 -57.51
CA ARG A 498 -21.51 1.72 -58.85
C ARG A 498 -21.82 0.22 -58.95
N THR A 499 -22.62 -0.17 -59.94
CA THR A 499 -22.95 -1.57 -60.22
C THR A 499 -22.56 -1.96 -61.64
N ASP A 500 -22.30 -3.26 -61.86
CA ASP A 500 -22.24 -3.84 -63.20
C ASP A 500 -23.64 -3.97 -63.83
N SER A 501 -23.70 -4.50 -65.05
CA SER A 501 -24.95 -4.77 -65.78
C SER A 501 -25.85 -5.83 -65.12
N SER A 502 -25.32 -6.62 -64.17
CA SER A 502 -26.08 -7.56 -63.35
C SER A 502 -26.55 -6.98 -62.00
N GLY A 503 -26.31 -5.68 -61.76
CA GLY A 503 -26.69 -4.99 -60.53
C GLY A 503 -25.76 -5.28 -59.33
N ARG A 504 -24.64 -5.99 -59.52
CA ARG A 504 -23.67 -6.26 -58.46
C ARG A 504 -22.73 -5.07 -58.30
N SER A 505 -22.41 -4.70 -57.06
CA SER A 505 -21.49 -3.59 -56.80
C SER A 505 -20.08 -3.90 -57.32
N LEU A 506 -19.48 -2.98 -58.08
CA LEU A 506 -18.15 -3.16 -58.69
C LEU A 506 -17.03 -3.24 -57.65
N PHE A 507 -16.99 -2.29 -56.72
CA PHE A 507 -15.89 -2.14 -55.74
C PHE A 507 -16.39 -1.95 -54.29
N GLY A 508 -17.69 -2.17 -54.04
CA GLY A 508 -18.34 -1.79 -52.78
C GLY A 508 -18.50 -0.26 -52.70
N ILE A 509 -18.39 0.31 -51.51
CA ILE A 509 -18.45 1.77 -51.32
C ILE A 509 -17.21 2.40 -51.92
N GLU A 510 -17.39 3.23 -52.94
CA GLU A 510 -16.30 3.95 -53.60
C GLU A 510 -16.06 5.32 -52.96
N MET A 511 -17.12 6.03 -52.54
CA MET A 511 -17.02 7.39 -52.00
C MET A 511 -17.90 7.63 -50.76
N LEU A 512 -17.44 8.59 -49.94
CA LEU A 512 -18.19 9.21 -48.85
C LEU A 512 -18.44 10.68 -49.19
N ILE A 513 -19.70 11.11 -49.10
CA ILE A 513 -20.16 12.46 -49.45
C ILE A 513 -20.86 13.05 -48.23
N LYS A 514 -20.40 14.17 -47.65
CA LYS A 514 -21.18 14.85 -46.58
C LYS A 514 -22.56 15.24 -47.13
N ALA A 515 -23.57 15.38 -46.27
CA ALA A 515 -24.88 15.89 -46.68
C ALA A 515 -24.80 17.22 -47.47
N SER A 516 -23.88 18.12 -47.09
CA SER A 516 -23.60 19.39 -47.79
C SER A 516 -22.88 19.24 -49.14
N GLY A 517 -22.28 18.08 -49.41
CA GLY A 517 -21.53 17.79 -50.64
C GLY A 517 -22.37 17.25 -51.79
N LEU A 518 -23.65 16.94 -51.57
CA LEU A 518 -24.48 16.30 -52.60
C LEU A 518 -24.63 17.14 -53.87
N LYS A 519 -24.74 18.47 -53.73
CA LYS A 519 -24.88 19.38 -54.88
C LYS A 519 -23.63 19.34 -55.75
N ASP A 520 -22.46 19.57 -55.15
CA ASP A 520 -21.16 19.48 -55.82
C ASP A 520 -20.93 18.09 -56.45
N PHE A 521 -21.28 17.02 -55.75
CA PHE A 521 -21.16 15.66 -56.28
C PHE A 521 -22.01 15.43 -57.53
N LYS A 522 -23.20 16.02 -57.61
CA LYS A 522 -24.07 15.97 -58.80
C LYS A 522 -23.51 16.81 -59.95
N GLU A 523 -23.08 18.02 -59.66
CA GLU A 523 -22.56 18.97 -60.67
C GLU A 523 -21.22 18.50 -61.26
N ASN A 524 -20.38 17.85 -60.45
CA ASN A 524 -19.06 17.34 -60.83
C ASN A 524 -19.00 15.81 -60.97
N ILE A 525 -20.13 15.15 -61.26
CA ILE A 525 -20.23 13.68 -61.28
C ILE A 525 -19.22 13.02 -62.23
N SER A 526 -18.98 13.61 -63.41
CA SER A 526 -18.00 13.12 -64.38
C SER A 526 -16.57 13.15 -63.83
N LEU A 527 -16.18 14.21 -63.12
CA LEU A 527 -14.87 14.33 -62.47
C LEU A 527 -14.69 13.25 -61.38
N TYR A 528 -15.73 13.02 -60.57
CA TYR A 528 -15.71 11.97 -59.54
C TYR A 528 -15.66 10.56 -60.17
N THR A 529 -16.41 10.30 -61.25
CA THR A 529 -16.33 9.04 -62.00
C THR A 529 -14.94 8.81 -62.59
N SER A 530 -14.34 9.82 -63.25
CA SER A 530 -12.99 9.72 -63.81
C SER A 530 -11.92 9.53 -62.73
N GLY A 531 -12.02 10.24 -61.61
CA GLY A 531 -11.13 10.07 -60.46
C GLY A 531 -11.21 8.67 -59.83
N ALA A 532 -12.43 8.11 -59.71
CA ALA A 532 -12.62 6.74 -59.27
C ALA A 532 -12.11 5.72 -60.31
N ASN A 533 -12.36 5.92 -61.60
CA ASN A 533 -11.84 5.05 -62.66
C ASN A 533 -10.31 5.03 -62.68
N LEU A 534 -9.65 6.17 -62.49
CA LEU A 534 -8.19 6.23 -62.36
C LEU A 534 -7.71 5.53 -61.08
N PHE A 535 -8.42 5.71 -59.96
CA PHE A 535 -8.06 5.09 -58.69
C PHE A 535 -8.26 3.57 -58.70
N TYR A 536 -9.33 3.06 -59.32
CA TYR A 536 -9.68 1.63 -59.41
C TYR A 536 -9.31 0.99 -60.77
N LEU A 537 -8.40 1.60 -61.54
CA LEU A 537 -8.12 1.26 -62.95
C LEU A 537 -7.70 -0.21 -63.17
N GLN A 538 -7.15 -0.85 -62.14
CA GLN A 538 -6.72 -2.26 -62.14
C GLN A 538 -7.38 -3.03 -60.98
N GLY A 539 -8.59 -2.64 -60.56
CA GLY A 539 -9.28 -3.19 -59.40
C GLY A 539 -9.01 -2.44 -58.11
N VAL A 540 -9.15 -3.12 -56.96
CA VAL A 540 -8.98 -2.51 -55.62
C VAL A 540 -7.49 -2.20 -55.36
N PRO A 541 -7.10 -0.94 -55.09
CA PRO A 541 -5.69 -0.58 -54.93
C PRO A 541 -4.99 -1.25 -53.73
N SER A 542 -3.69 -1.50 -53.87
CA SER A 542 -2.84 -2.02 -52.80
C SER A 542 -2.81 -1.04 -51.60
N GLU A 543 -2.56 -1.56 -50.39
CA GLU A 543 -2.44 -0.71 -49.20
C GLU A 543 -1.37 0.40 -49.35
N GLY A 544 -0.36 0.19 -50.20
CA GLY A 544 0.65 1.19 -50.51
C GLY A 544 0.12 2.30 -51.42
N GLN A 545 -0.67 1.95 -52.44
CA GLN A 545 -1.33 2.92 -53.32
C GLN A 545 -2.37 3.77 -52.55
N ILE A 546 -3.16 3.14 -51.68
CA ILE A 546 -4.12 3.85 -50.82
C ILE A 546 -3.38 4.83 -49.89
N ALA A 547 -2.25 4.41 -49.30
CA ALA A 547 -1.44 5.27 -48.43
C ALA A 547 -0.83 6.47 -49.19
N LEU A 548 -0.30 6.26 -50.40
CA LEU A 548 0.15 7.37 -51.27
C LEU A 548 -0.97 8.36 -51.55
N ALA A 549 -2.13 7.90 -52.01
CA ALA A 549 -3.27 8.76 -52.31
C ALA A 549 -3.84 9.45 -51.05
N ALA A 550 -3.61 8.88 -49.87
CA ALA A 550 -3.92 9.51 -48.59
C ALA A 550 -2.92 10.60 -48.15
N GLY A 551 -1.78 10.76 -48.84
CA GLY A 551 -0.69 11.65 -48.46
C GLY A 551 0.29 11.06 -47.43
N ASP A 552 0.18 9.77 -47.10
CA ASP A 552 1.15 9.04 -46.28
C ASP A 552 2.28 8.51 -47.17
N TYR A 553 3.07 9.43 -47.73
CA TYR A 553 4.07 9.12 -48.75
C TYR A 553 5.10 8.08 -48.30
N TRP A 554 5.50 8.09 -47.02
CA TRP A 554 6.53 7.19 -46.49
C TRP A 554 6.02 5.75 -46.31
N ASN A 555 4.81 5.58 -45.79
CA ASN A 555 4.18 4.28 -45.63
C ASN A 555 3.72 3.73 -47.00
N GLY A 556 3.22 4.61 -47.88
CA GLY A 556 2.85 4.28 -49.25
C GLY A 556 4.04 3.76 -50.03
N LEU A 557 5.12 4.54 -50.12
CA LEU A 557 6.37 4.07 -50.73
C LEU A 557 6.90 2.82 -50.03
N GLY A 558 6.97 2.76 -48.71
CA GLY A 558 7.50 1.60 -47.98
C GLY A 558 6.75 0.29 -48.26
N LYS A 559 5.42 0.33 -48.37
CA LYS A 559 4.60 -0.81 -48.77
C LYS A 559 4.75 -1.13 -50.26
N MET A 560 4.77 -0.11 -51.10
CA MET A 560 4.96 -0.26 -52.54
C MET A 560 6.33 -0.87 -52.88
N TRP A 561 7.41 -0.49 -52.19
CA TRP A 561 8.71 -1.15 -52.26
C TRP A 561 8.65 -2.61 -51.80
N LYS A 562 7.87 -2.91 -50.75
CA LYS A 562 7.67 -4.30 -50.31
C LYS A 562 6.92 -5.11 -51.37
N ASP A 563 5.86 -4.57 -51.96
CA ASP A 563 5.10 -5.20 -53.03
C ASP A 563 6.00 -5.43 -54.27
N ALA A 564 6.81 -4.42 -54.64
CA ALA A 564 7.75 -4.46 -55.76
C ALA A 564 8.87 -5.51 -55.65
N VAL A 565 9.32 -5.83 -54.43
CA VAL A 565 10.32 -6.91 -54.20
C VAL A 565 9.75 -8.29 -54.53
N HIS A 566 8.42 -8.43 -54.64
CA HIS A 566 7.75 -9.71 -54.93
C HIS A 566 7.21 -9.82 -56.37
N SER A 567 7.36 -8.80 -57.23
CA SER A 567 6.96 -8.84 -58.65
C SER A 567 7.71 -7.77 -59.47
N PRO A 568 8.59 -8.15 -60.42
CA PRO A 568 9.24 -7.21 -61.34
C PRO A 568 8.25 -6.45 -62.24
N GLU A 569 7.14 -7.06 -62.60
CA GLU A 569 6.07 -6.50 -63.45
C GLU A 569 5.49 -5.21 -62.85
N TRP A 570 5.51 -5.10 -61.53
CA TRP A 570 5.05 -3.95 -60.77
C TRP A 570 5.80 -2.65 -61.12
N TRP A 571 7.09 -2.71 -61.49
CA TRP A 571 7.85 -1.51 -61.87
C TRP A 571 7.39 -0.92 -63.21
N ALA A 572 7.13 -1.78 -64.20
CA ALA A 572 6.57 -1.35 -65.47
C ALA A 572 5.19 -0.70 -65.28
N TYR A 573 4.37 -1.26 -64.39
CA TYR A 573 3.05 -0.75 -64.03
C TYR A 573 3.07 0.63 -63.36
N VAL A 574 3.95 0.87 -62.39
CA VAL A 574 4.01 2.18 -61.70
C VAL A 574 4.54 3.28 -62.62
N ILE A 575 5.54 2.98 -63.44
CA ILE A 575 6.12 3.95 -64.39
C ILE A 575 5.08 4.36 -65.46
N THR A 576 4.34 3.40 -66.02
CA THR A 576 3.29 3.69 -67.02
C THR A 576 2.09 4.42 -66.41
N SER A 577 1.61 3.99 -65.24
CA SER A 577 0.42 4.56 -64.59
C SER A 577 0.62 6.02 -64.16
N PHE A 578 1.79 6.35 -63.56
CA PHE A 578 2.09 7.74 -63.21
C PHE A 578 2.51 8.58 -64.43
N GLY A 579 3.16 7.99 -65.42
CA GLY A 579 3.48 8.66 -66.69
C GLY A 579 2.25 9.19 -67.41
N HIS A 580 1.19 8.36 -67.54
CA HIS A 580 -0.08 8.76 -68.16
C HIS A 580 -0.90 9.77 -67.34
N ALA A 581 -0.75 9.79 -66.01
CA ALA A 581 -1.45 10.74 -65.14
C ALA A 581 -0.84 12.15 -65.20
N ILE A 582 0.48 12.26 -65.42
CA ILE A 582 1.19 13.54 -65.48
C ILE A 582 0.92 14.28 -66.80
N THR A 583 0.67 13.57 -67.91
CA THR A 583 0.46 14.17 -69.23
C THR A 583 -0.97 14.67 -69.50
N ASN A 584 -1.94 14.37 -68.63
CA ASN A 584 -3.37 14.65 -68.85
C ASN A 584 -4.01 15.64 -67.85
N LEU A 585 -3.21 16.36 -67.05
CA LEU A 585 -3.73 17.36 -66.12
C LEU A 585 -3.86 18.76 -66.77
N PRO A 586 -5.00 19.46 -66.64
CA PRO A 586 -5.15 20.83 -67.14
C PRO A 586 -4.15 21.79 -66.49
N THR A 587 -3.42 22.56 -67.30
CA THR A 587 -2.22 23.31 -66.90
C THR A 587 -2.44 24.58 -66.07
N ASN A 588 -3.67 24.87 -65.64
CA ASN A 588 -4.09 26.19 -65.11
C ASN A 588 -4.51 26.18 -63.62
N SER A 589 -3.70 25.60 -62.73
CA SER A 589 -3.89 25.76 -61.27
C SER A 589 -2.58 26.15 -60.56
N THR A 590 -2.37 27.45 -60.38
CA THR A 590 -1.24 28.03 -59.66
C THR A 590 -1.37 27.87 -58.14
N VAL A 591 -0.59 26.97 -57.55
CA VAL A 591 -0.49 26.83 -56.09
C VAL A 591 0.43 27.91 -55.53
N SER A 592 -0.15 28.93 -54.90
CA SER A 592 0.61 29.97 -54.19
C SER A 592 1.17 29.45 -52.87
N SER A 593 2.48 29.54 -52.67
CA SER A 593 3.11 29.39 -51.36
C SER A 593 4.14 30.49 -51.10
N THR A 594 3.69 31.60 -50.51
CA THR A 594 4.58 32.70 -50.07
C THR A 594 4.57 32.84 -48.55
N LYS A 595 5.70 32.52 -47.90
CA LYS A 595 6.58 33.54 -47.30
C LYS A 595 7.86 32.94 -46.68
N THR A 596 8.97 33.63 -46.95
CA THR A 596 10.25 33.63 -46.21
C THR A 596 10.03 34.14 -44.76
N VAL A 597 10.94 34.09 -43.79
CA VAL A 597 12.41 34.18 -43.71
C VAL A 597 12.84 33.14 -42.62
N THR A 598 14.06 32.63 -42.44
CA THR A 598 15.42 33.09 -42.80
C THR A 598 16.32 31.87 -43.09
N LYS A 599 17.52 32.08 -43.66
CA LYS A 599 18.59 31.08 -43.75
C LYS A 599 19.87 31.57 -43.06
N TRP A 600 20.67 30.65 -42.55
CA TRP A 600 22.02 30.93 -42.05
C TRP A 600 22.86 31.51 -43.21
N LYS A 601 23.56 32.63 -42.98
CA LYS A 601 24.38 33.31 -44.02
C LYS A 601 25.70 32.60 -44.36
N VAL A 602 26.03 31.50 -43.68
CA VAL A 602 27.20 30.66 -43.96
C VAL A 602 26.69 29.29 -44.46
N PRO A 603 27.20 28.75 -45.57
CA PRO A 603 26.81 27.42 -46.04
C PRO A 603 27.19 26.33 -45.02
N LEU A 604 26.39 25.26 -44.91
CA LEU A 604 26.57 24.21 -43.90
C LEU A 604 27.96 23.53 -43.92
N ASN A 605 28.65 23.53 -45.07
CA ASN A 605 30.01 22.98 -45.21
C ASN A 605 31.14 23.93 -44.75
N ARG A 606 30.85 25.20 -44.42
CA ARG A 606 31.82 26.17 -43.87
C ARG A 606 31.66 26.42 -42.36
N MET A 607 30.73 25.74 -41.68
CA MET A 607 30.51 25.91 -40.24
C MET A 607 31.48 25.05 -39.42
N THR A 608 32.39 25.69 -38.70
CA THR A 608 33.39 25.02 -37.82
C THR A 608 32.91 24.96 -36.36
N ASN A 609 33.56 24.13 -35.53
CA ASN A 609 33.27 24.00 -34.09
C ASN A 609 33.29 25.36 -33.34
N LYS A 610 34.27 26.21 -33.65
CA LYS A 610 34.41 27.60 -33.14
C LYS A 610 33.16 28.47 -33.37
N SER A 611 32.30 28.15 -34.34
CA SER A 611 31.07 28.90 -34.61
C SER A 611 29.95 28.67 -33.57
N PHE A 612 30.07 27.64 -32.74
CA PHE A 612 29.05 27.23 -31.77
C PHE A 612 29.57 27.11 -30.33
N GLN A 613 30.88 26.93 -30.17
CA GLN A 613 31.56 26.84 -28.87
C GLN A 613 31.18 28.00 -27.93
N GLY A 614 30.88 27.69 -26.68
CA GLY A 614 30.60 28.69 -25.64
C GLY A 614 29.19 29.29 -25.65
N LYS A 615 28.34 29.00 -26.65
CA LYS A 615 26.95 29.48 -26.67
C LYS A 615 26.09 28.74 -25.66
N VAL A 616 25.23 29.45 -24.94
CA VAL A 616 24.30 28.87 -23.96
C VAL A 616 22.95 28.61 -24.62
N VAL A 617 22.45 27.38 -24.49
CA VAL A 617 21.15 26.92 -25.02
C VAL A 617 20.27 26.39 -23.90
N LYS A 618 18.94 26.53 -24.03
CA LYS A 618 17.98 26.24 -22.95
C LYS A 618 16.90 25.27 -23.42
N ASN A 619 16.64 24.18 -22.70
CA ASN A 619 15.55 23.25 -23.02
C ASN A 619 14.21 23.67 -22.39
N PRO A 620 13.08 23.03 -22.76
CA PRO A 620 11.76 23.32 -22.17
C PRO A 620 11.64 23.08 -20.65
N GLN A 621 12.57 22.32 -20.03
CA GLN A 621 12.64 22.19 -18.56
C GLN A 621 13.42 23.33 -17.89
N GLY A 622 13.92 24.29 -18.67
CA GLY A 622 14.67 25.44 -18.19
C GLY A 622 16.16 25.20 -17.97
N VAL A 623 16.65 23.97 -18.18
CA VAL A 623 18.07 23.60 -18.04
C VAL A 623 18.87 24.35 -19.10
N LYS A 624 19.87 25.12 -18.64
CA LYS A 624 20.82 25.86 -19.49
C LYS A 624 22.10 25.06 -19.65
N VAL A 625 22.57 24.91 -20.88
CA VAL A 625 23.77 24.17 -21.24
C VAL A 625 24.65 25.04 -22.11
N THR A 626 25.93 25.17 -21.76
CA THR A 626 26.94 25.75 -22.66
C THR A 626 27.39 24.69 -23.66
N ILE A 627 27.31 24.99 -24.95
CA ILE A 627 27.78 24.09 -26.01
C ILE A 627 29.32 23.98 -25.92
N ASN A 628 29.80 22.76 -25.71
CA ASN A 628 31.21 22.41 -25.77
C ASN A 628 31.38 21.25 -26.77
N ILE A 629 32.12 21.47 -27.86
CA ILE A 629 32.39 20.50 -28.92
C ILE A 629 33.89 20.15 -28.89
N PRO A 630 34.28 18.90 -28.58
CA PRO A 630 35.69 18.50 -28.57
C PRO A 630 36.36 18.69 -29.94
N ASP A 631 37.63 19.10 -29.95
CA ASP A 631 38.37 19.32 -31.21
C ASP A 631 38.58 18.05 -32.05
N SER A 632 38.42 16.86 -31.46
CA SER A 632 38.44 15.56 -32.16
C SER A 632 37.13 15.19 -32.87
N TYR A 633 36.13 16.09 -32.88
CA TYR A 633 34.84 15.85 -33.53
C TYR A 633 34.78 16.49 -34.91
N VAL A 634 34.36 15.71 -35.91
CA VAL A 634 34.22 16.15 -37.29
C VAL A 634 32.77 16.56 -37.61
N PRO A 635 32.55 17.67 -38.33
CA PRO A 635 31.22 18.08 -38.79
C PRO A 635 30.70 17.19 -39.91
N ARG A 636 29.40 16.86 -39.87
CA ARG A 636 28.68 16.18 -40.95
C ARG A 636 27.28 16.77 -41.12
N ILE A 637 26.77 16.83 -42.34
CA ILE A 637 25.38 17.22 -42.57
C ILE A 637 24.47 16.11 -42.03
N VAL A 638 23.39 16.47 -41.34
CA VAL A 638 22.42 15.49 -40.85
C VAL A 638 21.56 14.94 -42.00
N ASP A 639 21.15 13.69 -41.90
CA ASP A 639 20.53 12.89 -42.97
C ASP A 639 19.27 13.52 -43.59
N ASN A 640 18.58 14.42 -42.87
CA ASN A 640 17.41 15.14 -43.37
C ASN A 640 17.71 16.50 -44.03
N GLY A 641 18.98 16.88 -44.20
CA GLY A 641 19.41 18.14 -44.82
C GLY A 641 19.07 19.42 -44.05
N LYS A 642 18.72 19.30 -42.75
CA LYS A 642 18.19 20.42 -41.94
C LYS A 642 19.11 20.85 -40.78
N GLY A 643 20.39 20.48 -40.80
CA GLY A 643 21.36 20.86 -39.78
C GLY A 643 22.74 20.23 -39.99
N ILE A 644 23.57 20.29 -38.95
CA ILE A 644 24.90 19.71 -38.87
C ILE A 644 25.00 18.88 -37.58
N LYS A 645 25.67 17.72 -37.61
CA LYS A 645 26.06 16.96 -36.42
C LYS A 645 27.58 16.90 -36.33
N PHE A 646 28.11 17.15 -35.15
CA PHE A 646 29.51 16.92 -34.82
C PHE A 646 29.61 15.56 -34.12
N VAL A 647 30.43 14.66 -34.65
CA VAL A 647 30.63 13.29 -34.13
C VAL A 647 32.11 12.98 -34.00
N PRO A 648 32.54 12.07 -33.12
CA PRO A 648 33.93 11.59 -33.11
C PRO A 648 34.37 11.10 -34.49
N GLN A 649 35.61 11.39 -34.87
CA GLN A 649 36.20 10.88 -36.10
C GLN A 649 36.11 9.33 -36.14
N GLY A 650 35.81 8.76 -37.31
CA GLY A 650 35.58 7.32 -37.49
C GLY A 650 34.15 6.82 -37.18
N THR A 651 33.28 7.61 -36.55
CA THR A 651 31.87 7.23 -36.31
C THR A 651 31.15 6.88 -37.63
N PRO A 652 30.31 5.81 -37.71
CA PRO A 652 29.56 5.48 -38.94
C PRO A 652 28.60 6.59 -39.39
N LEU A 653 28.35 6.72 -40.69
CA LEU A 653 27.55 7.82 -41.28
C LEU A 653 26.14 7.94 -40.64
N ASN A 654 25.44 6.81 -40.51
CA ASN A 654 24.06 6.75 -40.01
C ASN A 654 23.97 6.68 -38.47
N SER A 655 25.07 6.89 -37.75
CA SER A 655 25.09 6.89 -36.29
C SER A 655 25.03 8.31 -35.74
N ASP A 656 24.25 8.50 -34.67
CA ASP A 656 24.27 9.71 -33.84
C ASP A 656 25.06 9.48 -32.53
N ALA A 657 25.88 8.42 -32.46
CA ALA A 657 26.77 8.12 -31.32
C ALA A 657 27.70 9.30 -30.97
N ASN A 658 27.65 9.72 -29.71
CA ASN A 658 28.32 10.89 -29.16
C ASN A 658 28.02 12.21 -29.93
N ALA A 659 26.95 12.27 -30.73
CA ALA A 659 26.71 13.39 -31.62
C ALA A 659 26.25 14.66 -30.87
N ILE A 660 26.80 15.81 -31.26
CA ILE A 660 26.23 17.12 -30.95
C ILE A 660 25.56 17.64 -32.22
N ARG A 661 24.22 17.57 -32.26
CA ARG A 661 23.39 17.85 -33.43
C ARG A 661 22.77 19.23 -33.34
N ILE A 662 23.12 20.11 -34.28
CA ILE A 662 22.67 21.51 -34.35
C ILE A 662 21.77 21.67 -35.58
N MET A 663 20.52 22.08 -35.34
CA MET A 663 19.45 22.11 -36.33
C MET A 663 19.07 23.55 -36.69
N LYS A 664 18.82 23.81 -37.98
CA LYS A 664 18.45 25.13 -38.48
C LYS A 664 17.04 25.55 -38.00
N PRO A 665 16.71 26.86 -37.98
CA PRO A 665 15.35 27.33 -37.78
C PRO A 665 14.30 26.52 -38.52
N THR A 666 13.29 26.07 -37.77
CA THR A 666 12.10 25.40 -38.28
C THR A 666 10.89 26.25 -37.93
N THR A 667 10.41 27.03 -38.89
CA THR A 667 9.22 27.88 -38.74
C THR A 667 7.91 27.13 -38.99
N THR A 668 7.97 25.89 -39.44
CA THR A 668 6.82 25.01 -39.71
C THR A 668 7.01 23.61 -39.08
N GLY A 669 5.89 22.96 -38.75
CA GLY A 669 5.85 21.64 -38.07
C GLY A 669 5.35 21.71 -36.62
N THR A 670 5.15 20.55 -35.99
CA THR A 670 4.48 20.40 -34.68
C THR A 670 5.18 21.11 -33.51
N TYR A 671 6.47 21.41 -33.65
CA TYR A 671 7.25 22.17 -32.67
C TYR A 671 8.13 23.18 -33.43
N PRO A 672 7.61 24.37 -33.78
CA PRO A 672 8.41 25.37 -34.47
C PRO A 672 9.52 25.88 -33.54
N LYS A 673 10.74 25.87 -34.05
CA LYS A 673 11.96 26.35 -33.38
C LYS A 673 12.55 27.47 -34.25
N PRO A 674 12.00 28.69 -34.19
CA PRO A 674 12.33 29.77 -35.14
C PRO A 674 13.77 30.27 -35.04
N LYS A 675 14.52 29.90 -34.00
CA LYS A 675 15.96 30.17 -33.84
C LYS A 675 16.85 28.94 -34.07
N GLY A 676 16.27 27.76 -34.32
CA GLY A 676 16.99 26.48 -34.34
C GLY A 676 17.12 25.86 -32.93
N TYR A 677 17.77 24.70 -32.86
CA TYR A 677 17.97 23.97 -31.60
C TYR A 677 19.17 23.01 -31.66
N VAL A 678 19.61 22.55 -30.49
CA VAL A 678 20.71 21.59 -30.29
C VAL A 678 20.21 20.34 -29.57
N VAL A 679 20.78 19.19 -29.91
CA VAL A 679 20.58 17.89 -29.24
C VAL A 679 21.95 17.25 -29.01
N PHE A 680 22.30 16.97 -27.76
CA PHE A 680 23.52 16.26 -27.38
C PHE A 680 23.20 14.77 -27.25
N HIS A 681 24.05 13.85 -27.69
CA HIS A 681 23.81 12.41 -27.63
C HIS A 681 24.94 11.70 -26.88
N ASN A 682 24.60 10.61 -26.19
CA ASN A 682 25.59 9.69 -25.62
C ASN A 682 26.20 8.77 -26.70
N ASN A 683 27.18 7.95 -26.31
CA ASN A 683 27.87 6.98 -27.18
C ASN A 683 26.95 5.94 -27.86
N PHE A 684 25.71 5.79 -27.42
CA PHE A 684 24.71 4.93 -28.06
C PHE A 684 23.79 5.68 -29.03
N GLY A 685 24.07 6.96 -29.30
CA GLY A 685 23.28 7.81 -30.17
C GLY A 685 21.93 8.19 -29.58
N GLN A 686 21.80 8.14 -28.25
CA GLN A 686 20.59 8.58 -27.56
C GLN A 686 20.79 10.01 -27.06
N PRO A 687 19.85 10.93 -27.33
CA PRO A 687 19.92 12.28 -26.79
C PRO A 687 20.02 12.31 -25.27
N MET A 688 20.84 13.19 -24.69
CA MET A 688 21.15 13.26 -23.26
C MET A 688 21.29 14.70 -22.76
N ASN A 689 21.23 14.87 -21.44
CA ASN A 689 21.63 16.09 -20.76
C ASN A 689 23.15 16.01 -20.52
N PRO A 690 23.95 16.85 -21.18
CA PRO A 690 25.41 16.75 -21.08
C PRO A 690 25.96 17.14 -19.70
N LEU A 691 25.17 17.75 -18.83
CA LEU A 691 25.59 18.11 -17.47
C LEU A 691 25.58 16.93 -16.49
N ASN A 692 24.87 15.84 -16.81
CA ASN A 692 24.76 14.68 -15.92
C ASN A 692 24.79 13.32 -16.64
N GLY A 693 25.08 13.30 -17.95
CA GLY A 693 25.17 12.09 -18.79
C GLY A 693 23.84 11.35 -19.01
N GLN A 694 22.72 11.85 -18.47
CA GLN A 694 21.45 11.13 -18.49
C GLN A 694 20.70 11.35 -19.80
N THR A 695 20.32 10.26 -20.45
CA THR A 695 19.49 10.25 -21.67
C THR A 695 18.19 11.05 -21.47
N LEU A 696 17.96 12.05 -22.34
CA LEU A 696 16.81 12.94 -22.34
C LEU A 696 15.65 12.41 -23.18
N SER A 697 14.44 12.81 -22.78
CA SER A 697 13.22 12.52 -23.50
C SER A 697 12.98 13.46 -24.69
N LYS A 698 12.15 13.02 -25.64
CA LYS A 698 11.84 13.71 -26.90
C LYS A 698 11.28 15.13 -26.79
N GLY A 699 10.70 15.49 -25.65
CA GLY A 699 10.25 16.86 -25.37
C GLY A 699 11.36 17.78 -24.86
N ASN A 700 12.34 17.22 -24.15
CA ASN A 700 13.32 17.97 -23.35
C ASN A 700 14.72 17.94 -23.96
N TRP A 701 14.93 17.12 -24.99
CA TRP A 701 16.22 16.95 -25.66
C TRP A 701 16.60 18.09 -26.62
N HIS A 702 15.67 19.01 -26.90
CA HIS A 702 15.85 20.15 -27.79
C HIS A 702 16.23 21.38 -26.94
N PHE A 703 17.48 21.80 -27.00
CA PHE A 703 17.95 23.03 -26.36
C PHE A 703 17.92 24.17 -27.38
N GLU A 704 17.20 25.24 -27.11
CA GLU A 704 16.97 26.37 -28.03
C GLU A 704 18.00 27.48 -27.86
N PHE A 705 18.29 28.20 -28.96
CA PHE A 705 19.20 29.35 -29.04
C PHE A 705 18.52 30.68 -28.68
#